data_AF-Q02DD8-F1
#
_entry.id   AF-Q02DD8-F1
#
_cell.length_a   1.000
_cell.length_b   1.000
_cell.length_c   1.000
_cell.angle_alpha   90.00
_cell.angle_beta   90.00
_cell.angle_gamma   90.00
#
_symmetry.space_group_name_H-M   'P 1'
#
loop_
_entity.id
_entity.type
_entity.pdbx_description
1 polymer ?
#
loop_
_entity_poly.entity_id
_entity_poly.type
_entity_poly.pdbx_seq_one_letter_code
_entity_poly.pdbx_strand_id
1 'polypeptide(L)'
;MAVTRSWTGAGTAPVMVRAPRSGATVRFAWLVASSLVVATGLWFVYQAKVQRMSGAAVVNVNAVRSAEELLPVLEGFTNRAELAERVYGYLDRARPVGHAGALTAVIPRRQFARIKPLIAVRSPEDFRTELLRSALFYFGGFYLAALVWRITRFRGDALFLPALQLLSGFGFLLMVSMRDPLRDTLEFHKFAIGVFVGSLLLALPALRLFDYRRLSGWCYTPLFGALGLFAALMAFGRGPAGNDAKVNLGIFQPVEVIKILLVMFLAGYFTRNWERLRDLREERVPGERVARAEHVFPVMAATGISVALFFVLKDLGPALVTLFVFLAMFTVARGKPGLAIAAVVLMVAAVGMGYRMGTPHTVVQRIDMWLSPWDNDVHGGDQLAHGLWAFATGGPTGSGPGWGDPGVIPAGNTDLVLPALGEEWGFVGVAAIFLLFGILMWRGLRAAQRSDNTYGLFLGTGLCALIACEMLLISAGVLGALPLSGVVSPFLSSGNTAMVANFLVFALLAAISATEQTTQPAVLRQPVGRLKLVLAGAGAILLGFAARYQVLHDTDYLARDAHAFEEDNVKRPQHNPRINSLAHEIPRGTIFDRNGVPLGTSNWQELERHRDQYTALGVSIESADSKFDGRHYPFGAATVHLVGDLRTGENFHASNASLVEHDANRRLQGYDYAELAPLIRYRHHPGNAGVARILARDRDVKLTVDIRLQLRAKEILERRLRQAGASNGALVVMEAGTGDVLAMVSTPSANPPAGRAVPATPDELLDRARYGQYPPGSTFKLVTAMAALDGDAALANRTYQCRPLGDGRCGNTIAGWNRAIKDDIGDHAHGTLSMERAIAVSCNAYFAQLGVHDVGSKALAAMAERLGLSTGDPRELRQALPFAAYGQGPVLVTPFKMARVAATIAAGGRMPQGRWVAGDGNARQDVPVAVLAEPQAIFLAGAMRRVVTEGTARRVMSGAAVEIAGKTGTAQLDRGEPHAWFTGFAPFNGEPGRRLAFAVIVENGGYGGRTAAPIAREIVEAAKELGLL
;
A
#
# COMPACT_ATOMS: atom_id res chain seq x y z
N MET A 1 28.55 -36.75 -85.09
CA MET A 1 29.49 -37.89 -84.97
C MET A 1 29.75 -38.16 -83.49
N ALA A 2 29.72 -39.45 -83.11
CA ALA A 2 30.18 -40.11 -81.86
C ALA A 2 29.63 -39.58 -80.50
N VAL A 3 28.83 -40.28 -79.68
CA VAL A 3 28.76 -41.68 -79.15
C VAL A 3 29.97 -42.13 -78.32
N THR A 4 29.79 -42.27 -76.99
CA THR A 4 30.02 -43.48 -76.14
C THR A 4 30.03 -43.10 -74.63
N ARG A 5 29.11 -43.68 -73.81
CA ARG A 5 29.22 -44.83 -72.86
C ARG A 5 29.87 -44.48 -71.50
N SER A 6 29.10 -44.38 -70.41
CA SER A 6 28.54 -45.42 -69.50
C SER A 6 29.51 -45.93 -68.44
N TRP A 7 29.18 -45.80 -67.15
CA TRP A 7 29.42 -46.82 -66.12
C TRP A 7 28.32 -46.77 -65.06
N THR A 8 27.67 -47.91 -64.89
CA THR A 8 26.67 -48.28 -63.90
C THR A 8 27.32 -48.60 -62.55
N GLY A 9 26.70 -48.19 -61.45
CA GLY A 9 27.04 -48.61 -60.09
C GLY A 9 25.79 -49.06 -59.33
N ALA A 10 25.69 -50.38 -59.16
CA ALA A 10 24.85 -51.21 -58.28
C ALA A 10 23.61 -50.60 -57.59
N GLY A 11 22.46 -51.23 -57.86
CA GLY A 11 21.24 -51.04 -57.10
C GLY A 11 21.42 -51.34 -55.63
N THR A 12 21.02 -50.39 -54.80
CA THR A 12 20.55 -50.66 -53.44
C THR A 12 19.05 -50.45 -53.47
N ALA A 13 18.31 -51.55 -53.27
CA ALA A 13 16.88 -51.48 -53.05
C ALA A 13 16.60 -50.47 -51.91
N PRO A 14 15.58 -49.60 -52.02
CA PRO A 14 15.22 -48.75 -50.90
C PRO A 14 14.83 -49.67 -49.75
N VAL A 15 15.70 -49.77 -48.74
CA VAL A 15 15.34 -50.36 -47.46
C VAL A 15 14.27 -49.45 -46.90
N MET A 16 13.01 -49.80 -47.16
CA MET A 16 11.85 -49.31 -46.42
C MET A 16 12.02 -49.81 -44.99
N VAL A 17 12.80 -49.08 -44.20
CA VAL A 17 12.68 -49.13 -42.75
C VAL A 17 11.29 -48.56 -42.44
N ARG A 18 10.30 -49.46 -42.35
CA ARG A 18 9.02 -49.16 -41.69
C ARG A 18 9.36 -48.75 -40.26
N ALA A 19 9.44 -47.45 -40.02
CA ALA A 19 9.47 -46.93 -38.67
C ALA A 19 8.25 -47.48 -37.90
N PRO A 20 8.44 -48.02 -36.69
CA PRO A 20 7.40 -48.77 -35.99
C PRO A 20 6.16 -47.89 -35.72
N ARG A 21 4.99 -48.52 -35.87
CA ARG A 21 3.63 -47.96 -35.76
C ARG A 21 3.21 -47.59 -34.32
N SER A 22 4.11 -47.32 -33.38
CA SER A 22 3.79 -47.17 -31.95
C SER A 22 3.31 -45.77 -31.51
N GLY A 23 3.10 -44.84 -32.43
CA GLY A 23 2.93 -43.42 -32.09
C GLY A 23 1.54 -42.95 -31.63
N ALA A 24 0.42 -43.56 -32.04
CA ALA A 24 -0.90 -42.96 -31.84
C ALA A 24 -1.37 -42.95 -30.37
N THR A 25 -1.14 -44.05 -29.64
CA THR A 25 -1.55 -44.19 -28.24
C THR A 25 -0.76 -43.26 -27.32
N VAL A 26 0.55 -43.15 -27.53
CA VAL A 26 1.44 -42.26 -26.77
C VAL A 26 1.08 -40.78 -27.00
N ARG A 27 0.73 -40.42 -28.24
CA ARG A 27 0.30 -39.04 -28.58
C ARG A 27 -0.99 -38.63 -27.87
N PHE A 28 -1.97 -39.53 -27.83
CA PHE A 28 -3.22 -39.28 -27.12
C PHE A 28 -3.01 -39.22 -25.60
N ALA A 29 -2.14 -40.06 -25.05
CA ALA A 29 -1.79 -40.04 -23.63
C ALA A 29 -1.21 -38.69 -23.18
N TRP A 30 -0.34 -38.05 -23.99
CA TRP A 30 0.18 -36.72 -23.68
C TRP A 30 -0.89 -35.63 -23.68
N LEU A 31 -1.87 -35.70 -24.59
CA LEU A 31 -3.01 -34.77 -24.60
C LEU A 31 -3.90 -34.95 -23.36
N VAL A 32 -4.15 -36.20 -22.95
CA VAL A 32 -4.91 -36.47 -21.73
C VAL A 32 -4.14 -35.97 -20.50
N ALA A 33 -2.83 -36.18 -20.44
CA ALA A 33 -1.99 -35.68 -19.36
C ALA A 33 -2.01 -34.13 -19.27
N SER A 34 -1.90 -33.42 -20.41
CA SER A 34 -2.03 -31.96 -20.42
C SER A 34 -3.43 -31.50 -20.01
N SER A 35 -4.48 -32.22 -20.44
CA SER A 35 -5.85 -31.97 -19.99
C SER A 35 -6.00 -32.09 -18.47
N LEU A 36 -5.41 -33.13 -17.86
CA LEU A 36 -5.46 -33.34 -16.41
C LEU A 36 -4.77 -32.21 -15.64
N VAL A 37 -3.62 -31.73 -16.12
CA VAL A 37 -2.91 -30.60 -15.51
C VAL A 37 -3.77 -29.33 -15.54
N VAL A 38 -4.33 -29.00 -16.70
CA VAL A 38 -5.19 -27.81 -16.85
C VAL A 38 -6.47 -27.93 -16.02
N ALA A 39 -7.12 -29.10 -16.04
CA ALA A 39 -8.34 -29.34 -15.26
C ALA A 39 -8.08 -29.26 -13.74
N THR A 40 -6.95 -29.80 -13.27
CA THR A 40 -6.56 -29.74 -11.86
C THR A 40 -6.29 -28.30 -11.43
N GLY A 41 -5.58 -27.53 -12.25
CA GLY A 41 -5.34 -26.12 -11.93
C GLY A 41 -6.61 -25.26 -11.99
N LEU A 42 -7.53 -25.51 -12.93
CA LEU A 42 -8.85 -24.87 -12.93
C LEU A 42 -9.65 -25.20 -11.67
N TRP A 43 -9.55 -26.44 -11.17
CA TRP A 43 -10.18 -26.84 -9.92
C TRP A 43 -9.60 -26.07 -8.73
N PHE A 44 -8.27 -25.93 -8.63
CA PHE A 44 -7.64 -25.11 -7.58
C PHE A 44 -8.08 -23.64 -7.63
N VAL A 45 -8.07 -23.02 -8.83
CA VAL A 45 -8.54 -21.65 -9.01
C VAL A 45 -10.02 -21.51 -8.62
N TYR A 46 -10.86 -22.47 -9.00
CA TYR A 46 -12.28 -22.50 -8.62
C TYR A 46 -12.46 -22.57 -7.10
N GLN A 47 -11.73 -23.46 -6.41
CA GLN A 47 -11.80 -23.57 -4.94
C GLN A 47 -11.41 -22.25 -4.26
N ALA A 48 -10.32 -21.62 -4.70
CA ALA A 48 -9.89 -20.33 -4.17
C ALA A 48 -10.98 -19.25 -4.35
N LYS A 49 -11.63 -19.21 -5.52
CA LYS A 49 -12.73 -18.27 -5.80
C LYS A 49 -13.96 -18.54 -4.95
N VAL A 50 -14.41 -19.79 -4.84
CA VAL A 50 -15.58 -20.15 -4.02
C VAL A 50 -15.34 -19.80 -2.55
N GLN A 51 -14.14 -20.04 -2.03
CA GLN A 51 -13.81 -19.69 -0.65
C GLN A 51 -13.90 -18.17 -0.42
N ARG A 52 -13.36 -17.34 -1.32
CA ARG A 52 -13.50 -15.86 -1.26
C ARG A 52 -14.95 -15.39 -1.35
N MET A 53 -15.84 -16.17 -1.99
CA MET A 53 -17.26 -15.82 -2.15
C MET A 53 -18.11 -16.14 -0.91
N SER A 54 -17.67 -17.06 -0.05
CA SER A 54 -18.46 -17.56 1.09
C SER A 54 -18.61 -16.60 2.27
N GLY A 55 -17.85 -15.50 2.30
CA GLY A 55 -17.74 -14.61 3.48
C GLY A 55 -18.57 -13.31 3.45
N ALA A 56 -19.25 -12.97 2.36
CA ALA A 56 -19.94 -11.67 2.24
C ALA A 56 -21.43 -11.82 1.92
N ALA A 57 -22.30 -11.19 2.71
CA ALA A 57 -23.69 -10.95 2.33
C ALA A 57 -23.70 -9.93 1.19
N VAL A 58 -23.91 -10.39 -0.04
CA VAL A 58 -23.87 -9.56 -1.26
C VAL A 58 -25.27 -9.40 -1.83
N VAL A 59 -25.64 -8.17 -2.22
CA VAL A 59 -26.90 -7.92 -2.93
C VAL A 59 -26.69 -8.12 -4.42
N ASN A 60 -27.43 -9.06 -5.01
CA ASN A 60 -27.41 -9.28 -6.46
C ASN A 60 -28.28 -8.22 -7.17
N VAL A 61 -27.67 -7.24 -7.83
CA VAL A 61 -28.36 -6.11 -8.45
C VAL A 61 -29.27 -6.51 -9.62
N ASN A 62 -29.03 -7.68 -10.24
CA ASN A 62 -29.90 -8.23 -11.27
C ASN A 62 -31.13 -8.95 -10.69
N ALA A 63 -31.12 -9.27 -9.39
CA ALA A 63 -32.24 -9.91 -8.69
C ALA A 63 -33.12 -8.91 -7.91
N VAL A 64 -32.64 -7.68 -7.71
CA VAL A 64 -33.33 -6.63 -6.93
C VAL A 64 -34.70 -6.30 -7.52
N ARG A 65 -35.77 -6.23 -6.72
CA ARG A 65 -37.13 -5.93 -7.24
C ARG A 65 -37.68 -4.55 -6.88
N SER A 66 -37.03 -3.84 -5.96
CA SER A 66 -37.41 -2.49 -5.56
C SER A 66 -36.18 -1.67 -5.15
N ALA A 67 -36.31 -0.35 -5.08
CA ALA A 67 -35.25 0.51 -4.55
C ALA A 67 -34.94 0.22 -3.07
N GLU A 68 -35.94 -0.23 -2.29
CA GLU A 68 -35.79 -0.54 -0.86
C GLU A 68 -34.76 -1.64 -0.59
N GLU A 69 -34.66 -2.64 -1.48
CA GLU A 69 -33.69 -3.72 -1.37
C GLU A 69 -32.23 -3.25 -1.53
N LEU A 70 -31.99 -2.02 -2.03
CA LEU A 70 -30.67 -1.41 -2.12
C LEU A 70 -30.28 -0.62 -0.86
N LEU A 71 -31.23 -0.30 0.02
CA LEU A 71 -30.98 0.52 1.22
C LEU A 71 -29.90 -0.04 2.16
N PRO A 72 -29.83 -1.37 2.43
CA PRO A 72 -28.77 -1.92 3.29
C PRO A 72 -27.36 -1.70 2.74
N VAL A 73 -27.20 -1.67 1.40
CA VAL A 73 -25.90 -1.44 0.75
C VAL A 73 -25.50 0.04 0.78
N LEU A 74 -26.47 0.92 0.94
CA LEU A 74 -26.30 2.37 0.89
C LEU A 74 -26.30 3.03 2.27
N GLU A 75 -26.17 2.26 3.35
CA GLU A 75 -26.29 2.76 4.72
C GLU A 75 -25.31 3.90 5.05
N GLY A 76 -24.12 3.91 4.44
CA GLY A 76 -23.11 4.97 4.60
C GLY A 76 -23.33 6.25 3.79
N PHE A 77 -24.47 6.41 3.10
CA PHE A 77 -24.77 7.57 2.27
C PHE A 77 -25.86 8.44 2.91
N THR A 78 -25.59 9.74 3.06
CA THR A 78 -26.55 10.71 3.61
C THR A 78 -27.83 10.82 2.78
N ASN A 79 -27.77 10.56 1.47
CA ASN A 79 -28.90 10.58 0.54
C ASN A 79 -29.33 9.17 0.06
N ARG A 80 -29.20 8.14 0.92
CA ARG A 80 -29.39 6.73 0.53
C ARG A 80 -30.70 6.39 -0.18
N ALA A 81 -31.82 7.00 0.20
CA ALA A 81 -33.13 6.73 -0.41
C ALA A 81 -33.22 7.25 -1.86
N GLU A 82 -32.79 8.49 -2.10
CA GLU A 82 -32.74 9.08 -3.44
C GLU A 82 -31.73 8.34 -4.34
N LEU A 83 -30.58 7.97 -3.78
CA LEU A 83 -29.56 7.22 -4.49
C LEU A 83 -30.06 5.81 -4.85
N ALA A 84 -30.80 5.15 -3.96
CA ALA A 84 -31.42 3.85 -4.22
C ALA A 84 -32.39 3.91 -5.41
N GLU A 85 -33.27 4.92 -5.46
CA GLU A 85 -34.21 5.15 -6.56
C GLU A 85 -33.48 5.40 -7.90
N ARG A 86 -32.45 6.25 -7.89
CA ARG A 86 -31.64 6.52 -9.10
C ARG A 86 -30.94 5.26 -9.61
N VAL A 87 -30.38 4.47 -8.71
CA VAL A 87 -29.71 3.21 -9.06
C VAL A 87 -30.71 2.20 -9.59
N TYR A 88 -31.86 2.04 -8.93
CA TYR A 88 -32.93 1.15 -9.38
C TYR A 88 -33.46 1.55 -10.76
N GLY A 89 -33.74 2.83 -10.99
CA GLY A 89 -34.17 3.32 -12.31
C GLY A 89 -33.13 3.17 -13.42
N TYR A 90 -31.84 3.12 -13.09
CA TYR A 90 -30.80 2.71 -14.05
C TYR A 90 -30.83 1.20 -14.30
N LEU A 91 -30.91 0.39 -13.25
CA LEU A 91 -30.97 -1.07 -13.34
C LEU A 91 -32.17 -1.54 -14.18
N ASP A 92 -33.34 -0.94 -13.99
CA ASP A 92 -34.56 -1.29 -14.74
C ASP A 92 -34.37 -1.15 -16.26
N ARG A 93 -33.61 -0.13 -16.70
CA ARG A 93 -33.30 0.10 -18.13
C ARG A 93 -32.11 -0.73 -18.64
N ALA A 94 -31.17 -1.09 -17.77
CA ALA A 94 -29.90 -1.70 -18.14
C ALA A 94 -29.83 -3.21 -17.88
N ARG A 95 -30.88 -3.83 -17.33
CA ARG A 95 -30.91 -5.25 -17.01
C ARG A 95 -30.96 -6.14 -18.28
N PRO A 96 -30.20 -7.26 -18.30
CA PRO A 96 -29.26 -7.69 -17.27
C PRO A 96 -27.94 -6.90 -17.32
N VAL A 97 -27.46 -6.46 -16.15
CA VAL A 97 -26.18 -5.77 -16.03
C VAL A 97 -25.04 -6.79 -16.04
N GLY A 98 -24.12 -6.67 -16.99
CA GLY A 98 -23.03 -7.64 -17.18
C GLY A 98 -21.84 -7.48 -16.22
N HIS A 99 -21.66 -6.30 -15.63
CA HIS A 99 -20.59 -6.01 -14.67
C HIS A 99 -20.97 -4.86 -13.74
N ALA A 100 -20.51 -4.89 -12.49
CA ALA A 100 -20.82 -3.92 -11.46
C ALA A 100 -20.38 -2.48 -11.83
N GLY A 101 -19.28 -2.35 -12.60
CA GLY A 101 -18.78 -1.05 -13.07
C GLY A 101 -19.77 -0.24 -13.92
N ALA A 102 -20.83 -0.86 -14.46
CA ALA A 102 -21.91 -0.15 -15.17
C ALA A 102 -22.59 0.91 -14.27
N LEU A 103 -22.61 0.67 -12.96
CA LEU A 103 -23.18 1.61 -11.97
C LEU A 103 -22.38 2.91 -11.84
N THR A 104 -21.15 2.99 -12.36
CA THR A 104 -20.40 4.25 -12.39
C THR A 104 -21.03 5.32 -13.29
N ALA A 105 -22.00 4.94 -14.14
CA ALA A 105 -22.83 5.87 -14.89
C ALA A 105 -23.77 6.69 -13.99
N VAL A 106 -24.13 6.17 -12.81
CA VAL A 106 -25.05 6.80 -11.85
C VAL A 106 -24.41 7.13 -10.51
N ILE A 107 -23.32 6.46 -10.14
CA ILE A 107 -22.60 6.63 -8.88
C ILE A 107 -21.17 7.10 -9.17
N PRO A 108 -20.68 8.20 -8.55
CA PRO A 108 -19.30 8.65 -8.70
C PRO A 108 -18.29 7.54 -8.36
N ARG A 109 -17.18 7.44 -9.11
CA ARG A 109 -16.19 6.34 -8.96
C ARG A 109 -15.67 6.15 -7.52
N ARG A 110 -15.42 7.24 -6.79
CA ARG A 110 -14.96 7.21 -5.38
C ARG A 110 -15.99 6.59 -4.44
N GLN A 111 -17.26 6.88 -4.67
CA GLN A 111 -18.38 6.32 -3.91
C GLN A 111 -18.65 4.87 -4.30
N PHE A 112 -18.52 4.55 -5.60
CA PHE A 112 -18.68 3.20 -6.11
C PHE A 112 -17.68 2.21 -5.49
N ALA A 113 -16.44 2.62 -5.24
CA ALA A 113 -15.43 1.78 -4.60
C ALA A 113 -15.87 1.25 -3.21
N ARG A 114 -16.65 2.02 -2.45
CA ARG A 114 -17.16 1.63 -1.13
C ARG A 114 -18.26 0.57 -1.20
N ILE A 115 -19.11 0.63 -2.22
CA ILE A 115 -20.25 -0.29 -2.38
C ILE A 115 -19.93 -1.51 -3.25
N LYS A 116 -18.89 -1.45 -4.10
CA LYS A 116 -18.51 -2.56 -5.00
C LYS A 116 -18.40 -3.91 -4.27
N PRO A 117 -17.79 -4.00 -3.07
CA PRO A 117 -17.72 -5.25 -2.32
C PRO A 117 -19.08 -5.80 -1.86
N LEU A 118 -20.10 -4.94 -1.72
CA LEU A 118 -21.43 -5.29 -1.19
C LEU A 118 -22.44 -5.69 -2.27
N ILE A 119 -22.08 -5.55 -3.55
CA ILE A 119 -22.94 -5.87 -4.70
C ILE A 119 -22.40 -7.02 -5.54
N ALA A 120 -23.29 -7.75 -6.19
CA ALA A 120 -22.99 -8.78 -7.19
C ALA A 120 -23.89 -8.60 -8.41
N VAL A 121 -23.44 -9.03 -9.60
CA VAL A 121 -24.26 -9.07 -10.83
C VAL A 121 -24.63 -10.50 -11.23
N ARG A 122 -24.04 -11.51 -10.61
CA ARG A 122 -24.24 -12.93 -10.90
C ARG A 122 -24.28 -13.73 -9.60
N SER A 123 -24.87 -14.92 -9.64
CA SER A 123 -24.80 -15.88 -8.55
C SER A 123 -23.55 -16.79 -8.65
N PRO A 124 -23.15 -17.44 -7.55
CA PRO A 124 -22.14 -18.50 -7.58
C PRO A 124 -22.46 -19.65 -8.56
N GLU A 125 -23.74 -19.96 -8.74
CA GLU A 125 -24.20 -21.01 -9.65
C GLU A 125 -24.05 -20.60 -11.12
N ASP A 126 -24.36 -19.34 -11.44
CA ASP A 126 -24.12 -18.78 -12.78
C ASP A 126 -22.64 -18.86 -13.14
N PHE A 127 -21.76 -18.48 -12.19
CA PHE A 127 -20.32 -18.58 -12.38
C PHE A 127 -19.87 -20.01 -12.63
N ARG A 128 -20.32 -20.97 -11.81
CA ARG A 128 -19.98 -22.40 -11.99
C ARG A 128 -20.42 -22.91 -13.35
N THR A 129 -21.64 -22.58 -13.76
CA THR A 129 -22.19 -23.01 -15.06
C THR A 129 -21.39 -22.43 -16.22
N GLU A 130 -21.03 -21.15 -16.14
CA GLU A 130 -20.26 -20.49 -17.20
C GLU A 130 -18.82 -20.98 -17.28
N LEU A 131 -18.20 -21.29 -16.14
CA LEU A 131 -16.88 -21.90 -16.08
C LEU A 131 -16.89 -23.31 -16.71
N LEU A 132 -17.90 -24.12 -16.42
CA LEU A 132 -18.04 -25.46 -17.01
C LEU A 132 -18.25 -25.40 -18.54
N ARG A 133 -19.10 -24.49 -19.02
CA ARG A 133 -19.28 -24.24 -20.46
C ARG A 133 -17.97 -23.82 -21.13
N SER A 134 -17.27 -22.87 -20.52
CA SER A 134 -15.98 -22.39 -21.05
C SER A 134 -14.93 -23.51 -21.06
N ALA A 135 -14.87 -24.34 -20.01
CA ALA A 135 -13.99 -25.50 -19.97
C ALA A 135 -14.32 -26.53 -21.05
N LEU A 136 -15.62 -26.77 -21.31
CA LEU A 136 -16.06 -27.67 -22.38
C LEU A 136 -15.63 -27.16 -23.77
N PHE A 137 -15.80 -25.87 -24.06
CA PHE A 137 -15.29 -25.27 -25.29
C PHE A 137 -13.78 -25.41 -25.40
N TYR A 138 -13.06 -25.05 -24.33
CA TYR A 138 -11.60 -25.12 -24.29
C TYR A 138 -11.08 -26.54 -24.58
N PHE A 139 -11.56 -27.57 -23.87
CA PHE A 139 -11.11 -28.94 -24.09
C PHE A 139 -11.62 -29.51 -25.41
N GLY A 140 -12.90 -29.28 -25.74
CA GLY A 140 -13.56 -29.82 -26.92
C GLY A 140 -12.82 -29.50 -28.21
N GLY A 141 -12.30 -28.28 -28.35
CA GLY A 141 -11.53 -27.87 -29.52
C GLY A 141 -10.27 -28.72 -29.77
N PHE A 142 -9.47 -28.96 -28.73
CA PHE A 142 -8.27 -29.80 -28.83
C PHE A 142 -8.59 -31.27 -29.13
N TYR A 143 -9.64 -31.83 -28.51
CA TYR A 143 -10.06 -33.20 -28.79
C TYR A 143 -10.64 -33.37 -30.19
N LEU A 144 -11.35 -32.37 -30.72
CA LEU A 144 -11.79 -32.36 -32.12
C LEU A 144 -10.60 -32.31 -33.08
N ALA A 145 -9.61 -31.45 -32.84
CA ALA A 145 -8.39 -31.41 -33.64
C ALA A 145 -7.63 -32.74 -33.60
N ALA A 146 -7.49 -33.35 -32.41
CA ALA A 146 -6.87 -34.66 -32.23
C ALA A 146 -7.63 -35.77 -32.99
N LEU A 147 -8.97 -35.73 -32.96
CA LEU A 147 -9.82 -36.67 -33.67
C LEU A 147 -9.62 -36.55 -35.19
N VAL A 148 -9.60 -35.33 -35.72
CA VAL A 148 -9.33 -35.10 -37.15
C VAL A 148 -7.94 -35.60 -37.53
N TRP A 149 -6.90 -35.31 -36.74
CA TRP A 149 -5.54 -35.82 -36.98
C TRP A 149 -5.48 -37.36 -36.96
N ARG A 150 -6.25 -37.99 -36.07
CA ARG A 150 -6.35 -39.46 -35.98
C ARG A 150 -7.05 -40.06 -37.19
N ILE A 151 -8.21 -39.53 -37.59
CA ILE A 151 -9.01 -40.01 -38.73
C ILE A 151 -8.24 -39.87 -40.04
N THR A 152 -7.61 -38.71 -40.24
CA THR A 152 -6.81 -38.41 -41.45
C THR A 152 -5.42 -39.05 -41.44
N ARG A 153 -5.01 -39.67 -40.33
CA ARG A 153 -3.66 -40.23 -40.11
C ARG A 153 -2.54 -39.21 -40.36
N PHE A 154 -2.75 -37.99 -39.88
CA PHE A 154 -1.82 -36.88 -40.02
C PHE A 154 -0.45 -37.21 -39.40
N ARG A 155 0.62 -36.88 -40.13
CA ARG A 155 2.01 -37.27 -39.79
C ARG A 155 2.86 -36.15 -39.18
N GLY A 156 2.29 -34.98 -38.91
CA GLY A 156 3.02 -33.87 -38.27
C GLY A 156 3.47 -34.17 -36.84
N ASP A 157 4.24 -33.23 -36.29
CA ASP A 157 4.75 -33.28 -34.93
C ASP A 157 3.59 -33.24 -33.92
N ALA A 158 3.44 -34.33 -33.19
CA ALA A 158 2.31 -34.51 -32.30
C ALA A 158 2.48 -33.78 -30.96
N LEU A 159 3.65 -33.24 -30.65
CA LEU A 159 3.89 -32.51 -29.40
C LEU A 159 3.26 -31.11 -29.42
N PHE A 160 2.99 -30.54 -30.60
CA PHE A 160 2.35 -29.22 -30.71
C PHE A 160 0.99 -29.20 -29.99
N LEU A 161 0.19 -30.25 -30.13
CA LEU A 161 -1.16 -30.30 -29.57
C LEU A 161 -1.17 -30.20 -28.02
N PRO A 162 -0.51 -31.10 -27.26
CA PRO A 162 -0.50 -31.02 -25.79
C PRO A 162 0.27 -29.81 -25.26
N ALA A 163 1.33 -29.35 -25.94
CA ALA A 163 2.09 -28.17 -25.50
C ALA A 163 1.30 -26.87 -25.66
N LEU A 164 0.56 -26.70 -26.78
CA LEU A 164 -0.35 -25.58 -26.98
C LEU A 164 -1.54 -25.65 -26.01
N GLN A 165 -2.02 -26.85 -25.68
CA GLN A 165 -3.03 -27.03 -24.65
C GLN A 165 -2.49 -26.54 -23.30
N LEU A 166 -1.34 -27.03 -22.82
CA LEU A 166 -0.77 -26.53 -21.56
C LEU A 166 -0.59 -25.02 -21.55
N LEU A 167 0.00 -24.45 -22.61
CA LEU A 167 0.30 -23.02 -22.67
C LEU A 167 -0.97 -22.15 -22.65
N SER A 168 -1.95 -22.45 -23.52
CA SER A 168 -3.24 -21.75 -23.53
C SER A 168 -4.08 -22.07 -22.30
N GLY A 169 -3.90 -23.25 -21.70
CA GLY A 169 -4.53 -23.65 -20.46
C GLY A 169 -4.05 -22.78 -19.31
N PHE A 170 -2.74 -22.56 -19.20
CA PHE A 170 -2.20 -21.65 -18.21
C PHE A 170 -2.73 -20.21 -18.36
N GLY A 171 -2.86 -19.72 -19.60
CA GLY A 171 -3.59 -18.47 -19.87
C GLY A 171 -5.04 -18.52 -19.37
N PHE A 172 -5.77 -19.61 -19.65
CA PHE A 172 -7.16 -19.79 -19.22
C PHE A 172 -7.30 -19.76 -17.68
N LEU A 173 -6.41 -20.44 -16.94
CA LEU A 173 -6.40 -20.42 -15.47
C LEU A 173 -6.26 -18.98 -14.95
N LEU A 174 -5.35 -18.19 -15.50
CA LEU A 174 -5.17 -16.78 -15.12
C LEU A 174 -6.39 -15.92 -15.45
N MET A 175 -7.03 -16.15 -16.60
CA MET A 175 -8.26 -15.43 -16.96
C MET A 175 -9.40 -15.69 -15.99
N VAL A 176 -9.47 -16.90 -15.41
CA VAL A 176 -10.43 -17.22 -14.34
C VAL A 176 -10.01 -16.56 -13.01
N SER A 177 -8.70 -16.52 -12.74
CA SER A 177 -8.17 -15.98 -11.49
C SER A 177 -8.19 -14.45 -11.39
N MET A 178 -8.00 -13.72 -12.49
CA MET A 178 -7.76 -12.27 -12.45
C MET A 178 -8.92 -11.41 -11.97
N ARG A 179 -10.15 -11.75 -12.39
CA ARG A 179 -11.33 -10.91 -12.17
C ARG A 179 -12.20 -11.47 -11.06
N ASP A 180 -13.02 -10.62 -10.45
CA ASP A 180 -14.04 -11.06 -9.53
C ASP A 180 -15.20 -11.71 -10.33
N PRO A 181 -15.47 -13.01 -10.17
CA PRO A 181 -16.48 -13.71 -10.97
C PRO A 181 -17.91 -13.24 -10.70
N LEU A 182 -18.20 -12.66 -9.53
CA LEU A 182 -19.52 -12.16 -9.18
C LEU A 182 -19.77 -10.73 -9.66
N ARG A 183 -18.70 -9.96 -9.93
CA ARG A 183 -18.79 -8.50 -10.10
C ARG A 183 -18.26 -7.98 -11.43
N ASP A 184 -17.20 -8.57 -11.98
CA ASP A 184 -16.46 -8.01 -13.12
C ASP A 184 -16.86 -8.69 -14.46
N THR A 185 -16.16 -8.43 -15.57
CA THR A 185 -16.41 -9.15 -16.82
C THR A 185 -15.72 -10.53 -16.82
N LEU A 186 -16.40 -11.56 -17.35
CA LEU A 186 -15.86 -12.92 -17.45
C LEU A 186 -14.95 -13.07 -18.68
N GLU A 187 -13.75 -12.50 -18.63
CA GLU A 187 -12.81 -12.53 -19.76
C GLU A 187 -12.38 -13.96 -20.17
N PHE A 188 -12.43 -14.92 -19.23
CA PHE A 188 -12.10 -16.32 -19.52
C PHE A 188 -13.04 -16.98 -20.55
N HIS A 189 -14.29 -16.54 -20.65
CA HIS A 189 -15.25 -17.10 -21.60
C HIS A 189 -14.84 -16.73 -23.03
N LYS A 190 -14.53 -15.45 -23.27
CA LYS A 190 -14.01 -14.97 -24.55
C LYS A 190 -12.71 -15.68 -24.93
N PHE A 191 -11.81 -15.82 -23.95
CA PHE A 191 -10.55 -16.55 -24.11
C PHE A 191 -10.79 -18.01 -24.56
N ALA A 192 -11.70 -18.73 -23.90
CA ALA A 192 -12.02 -20.12 -24.23
C ALA A 192 -12.59 -20.27 -25.66
N ILE A 193 -13.43 -19.33 -26.11
CA ILE A 193 -13.93 -19.30 -27.49
C ILE A 193 -12.76 -19.08 -28.48
N GLY A 194 -11.87 -18.13 -28.19
CA GLY A 194 -10.68 -17.88 -29.01
C GLY A 194 -9.80 -19.12 -29.15
N VAL A 195 -9.57 -19.84 -28.05
CA VAL A 195 -8.84 -21.12 -28.03
C VAL A 195 -9.58 -22.21 -28.80
N PHE A 196 -10.90 -22.32 -28.63
CA PHE A 196 -11.72 -23.28 -29.38
C PHE A 196 -11.56 -23.05 -30.89
N VAL A 197 -11.85 -21.84 -31.37
CA VAL A 197 -11.74 -21.49 -32.79
C VAL A 197 -10.30 -21.69 -33.30
N GLY A 198 -9.30 -21.25 -32.54
CA GLY A 198 -7.89 -21.44 -32.90
C GLY A 198 -7.51 -22.93 -32.99
N SER A 199 -7.93 -23.75 -32.02
CA SER A 199 -7.63 -25.18 -32.03
C SER A 199 -8.24 -25.92 -33.22
N LEU A 200 -9.40 -25.48 -33.73
CA LEU A 200 -9.98 -26.01 -34.98
C LEU A 200 -9.07 -25.73 -36.19
N LEU A 201 -8.35 -24.60 -36.21
CA LEU A 201 -7.37 -24.32 -37.28
C LEU A 201 -6.22 -25.31 -37.30
N LEU A 202 -5.87 -25.94 -36.17
CA LEU A 202 -4.87 -27.01 -36.14
C LEU A 202 -5.30 -28.24 -36.94
N ALA A 203 -6.59 -28.38 -37.28
CA ALA A 203 -7.08 -29.44 -38.17
C ALA A 203 -6.83 -29.15 -39.66
N LEU A 204 -6.54 -27.90 -40.05
CA LEU A 204 -6.32 -27.52 -41.46
C LEU A 204 -5.24 -28.35 -42.17
N PRO A 205 -4.05 -28.59 -41.59
CA PRO A 205 -2.99 -29.36 -42.24
C PRO A 205 -3.33 -30.82 -42.54
N ALA A 206 -4.35 -31.35 -41.88
CA ALA A 206 -4.84 -32.70 -42.12
C ALA A 206 -5.76 -32.79 -43.35
N LEU A 207 -6.27 -31.66 -43.85
CA LEU A 207 -7.13 -31.60 -45.02
C LEU A 207 -6.28 -31.66 -46.29
N ARG A 208 -6.61 -32.57 -47.22
CA ARG A 208 -5.87 -32.75 -48.49
C ARG A 208 -5.83 -31.49 -49.36
N LEU A 209 -6.79 -30.58 -49.21
CA LEU A 209 -6.85 -29.33 -49.95
C LEU A 209 -5.83 -28.29 -49.45
N PHE A 210 -5.36 -28.42 -48.22
CA PHE A 210 -4.42 -27.50 -47.61
C PHE A 210 -2.98 -27.95 -47.87
N ASP A 211 -2.32 -27.33 -48.85
CA ASP A 211 -0.91 -27.54 -49.13
C ASP A 211 -0.17 -26.20 -49.09
N TYR A 212 0.63 -26.01 -48.03
CA TYR A 212 1.40 -24.77 -47.83
C TYR A 212 2.40 -24.53 -48.97
N ARG A 213 2.80 -25.58 -49.72
CA ARG A 213 3.75 -25.47 -50.84
C ARG A 213 3.16 -24.66 -51.99
N ARG A 214 1.84 -24.70 -52.19
CA ARG A 214 1.15 -23.89 -53.21
C ARG A 214 1.35 -22.39 -52.98
N LEU A 215 1.55 -21.98 -51.73
CA LEU A 215 1.79 -20.58 -51.36
C LEU A 215 3.15 -20.06 -51.90
N SER A 216 4.11 -20.94 -52.18
CA SER A 216 5.40 -20.55 -52.77
C SER A 216 5.29 -19.91 -54.17
N GLY A 217 4.21 -20.22 -54.90
CA GLY A 217 3.91 -19.63 -56.21
C GLY A 217 3.55 -18.14 -56.12
N TRP A 218 3.06 -17.69 -54.97
CA TRP A 218 2.43 -16.38 -54.76
C TRP A 218 3.33 -15.47 -53.92
N CYS A 219 4.55 -15.15 -54.39
CA CYS A 219 5.53 -14.43 -53.57
C CYS A 219 5.05 -13.04 -53.10
N TYR A 220 4.58 -12.18 -54.00
CA TYR A 220 4.21 -10.78 -53.68
C TYR A 220 2.75 -10.61 -53.26
N THR A 221 1.88 -11.60 -53.50
CA THR A 221 0.46 -11.50 -53.16
C THR A 221 0.22 -11.29 -51.66
N PRO A 222 0.92 -11.99 -50.73
CA PRO A 222 0.83 -11.72 -49.31
C PRO A 222 1.26 -10.29 -48.95
N LEU A 223 2.26 -9.72 -49.63
CA LEU A 223 2.68 -8.34 -49.40
C LEU A 223 1.57 -7.35 -49.79
N PHE A 224 0.96 -7.51 -50.96
CA PHE A 224 -0.17 -6.66 -51.36
C PHE A 224 -1.38 -6.84 -50.44
N GLY A 225 -1.63 -8.05 -49.95
CA GLY A 225 -2.64 -8.30 -48.92
C GLY A 225 -2.34 -7.55 -47.62
N ALA A 226 -1.09 -7.58 -47.15
CA ALA A 226 -0.66 -6.85 -45.96
C ALA A 226 -0.80 -5.33 -46.15
N LEU A 227 -0.38 -4.78 -47.30
CA LEU A 227 -0.54 -3.37 -47.64
C LEU A 227 -2.02 -2.95 -47.73
N GLY A 228 -2.88 -3.82 -48.27
CA GLY A 228 -4.32 -3.60 -48.29
C GLY A 228 -4.93 -3.52 -46.88
N LEU A 229 -4.49 -4.39 -45.96
CA LEU A 229 -4.92 -4.34 -44.56
C LEU A 229 -4.40 -3.11 -43.84
N PHE A 230 -3.16 -2.67 -44.11
CA PHE A 230 -2.64 -1.38 -43.62
C PHE A 230 -3.51 -0.22 -44.11
N ALA A 231 -3.86 -0.18 -45.40
CA ALA A 231 -4.73 0.85 -45.96
C ALA A 231 -6.12 0.84 -45.30
N ALA A 232 -6.70 -0.34 -45.07
CA ALA A 232 -7.98 -0.48 -44.36
C ALA A 232 -7.89 0.03 -42.91
N LEU A 233 -6.81 -0.24 -42.19
CA LEU A 233 -6.59 0.29 -40.83
C LEU A 233 -6.42 1.81 -40.82
N MET A 234 -5.71 2.38 -41.79
CA MET A 234 -5.57 3.85 -41.88
C MET A 234 -6.92 4.53 -42.14
N ALA A 235 -7.75 3.94 -43.01
CA ALA A 235 -9.05 4.48 -43.39
C ALA A 235 -10.14 4.27 -42.32
N PHE A 236 -10.22 3.08 -41.72
CA PHE A 236 -11.34 2.66 -40.87
C PHE A 236 -10.95 2.24 -39.45
N GLY A 237 -9.66 2.19 -39.14
CA GLY A 237 -9.15 1.72 -37.86
C GLY A 237 -9.51 2.63 -36.69
N ARG A 238 -9.76 2.01 -35.53
CA ARG A 238 -10.01 2.69 -34.25
C ARG A 238 -9.07 2.14 -33.16
N GLY A 239 -8.81 2.95 -32.14
CA GLY A 239 -7.97 2.53 -31.03
C GLY A 239 -8.70 1.93 -29.85
N PRO A 240 -8.02 1.11 -29.02
CA PRO A 240 -8.57 0.57 -27.80
C PRO A 240 -8.87 1.70 -26.82
N ALA A 241 -10.06 1.66 -26.18
CA ALA A 241 -10.45 2.58 -25.12
C ALA A 241 -10.32 4.09 -25.45
N GLY A 242 -10.44 4.47 -26.72
CA GLY A 242 -10.35 5.87 -27.16
C GLY A 242 -8.93 6.38 -27.40
N ASN A 243 -7.92 5.51 -27.38
CA ASN A 243 -6.55 5.88 -27.72
C ASN A 243 -6.38 6.14 -29.23
N ASP A 244 -5.37 6.91 -29.62
CA ASP A 244 -5.14 7.35 -31.01
C ASP A 244 -4.62 6.24 -31.96
N ALA A 245 -4.20 5.09 -31.42
CA ALA A 245 -3.61 4.01 -32.21
C ALA A 245 -4.65 3.29 -33.08
N LYS A 246 -4.45 3.23 -34.40
CA LYS A 246 -5.44 2.65 -35.33
C LYS A 246 -5.21 1.15 -35.55
N VAL A 247 -5.57 0.33 -34.58
CA VAL A 247 -5.23 -1.12 -34.56
C VAL A 247 -6.41 -2.08 -34.74
N ASN A 248 -7.65 -1.63 -34.52
CA ASN A 248 -8.84 -2.49 -34.57
C ASN A 248 -9.78 -2.13 -35.74
N LEU A 249 -10.33 -3.16 -36.40
CA LEU A 249 -11.48 -3.07 -37.31
C LEU A 249 -12.67 -3.82 -36.67
N GLY A 250 -13.49 -3.09 -35.90
CA GLY A 250 -14.55 -3.69 -35.09
C GLY A 250 -13.97 -4.62 -34.02
N ILE A 251 -14.34 -5.90 -34.05
CA ILE A 251 -13.84 -6.93 -33.12
C ILE A 251 -12.54 -7.62 -33.58
N PHE A 252 -12.02 -7.25 -34.75
CA PHE A 252 -10.89 -7.91 -35.39
C PHE A 252 -9.63 -7.04 -35.34
N GLN A 253 -8.47 -7.67 -35.13
CA GLN A 253 -7.14 -7.04 -35.17
C GLN A 253 -6.35 -7.47 -36.41
N PRO A 254 -6.42 -6.72 -37.52
CA PRO A 254 -5.71 -7.05 -38.75
C PRO A 254 -4.19 -7.12 -38.61
N VAL A 255 -3.62 -6.42 -37.63
CA VAL A 255 -2.17 -6.38 -37.34
C VAL A 255 -1.58 -7.78 -37.18
N GLU A 256 -2.32 -8.70 -36.55
CA GLU A 256 -1.88 -10.08 -36.35
C GLU A 256 -1.77 -10.85 -37.68
N VAL A 257 -2.71 -10.62 -38.60
CA VAL A 257 -2.69 -11.23 -39.94
C VAL A 257 -1.62 -10.58 -40.83
N ILE A 258 -1.43 -9.26 -40.73
CA ILE A 258 -0.37 -8.54 -41.46
C ILE A 258 0.99 -9.17 -41.18
N LYS A 259 1.34 -9.45 -39.91
CA LYS A 259 2.61 -10.08 -39.54
C LYS A 259 2.80 -11.44 -40.22
N ILE A 260 1.77 -12.29 -40.23
CA ILE A 260 1.82 -13.60 -40.89
C ILE A 260 2.01 -13.44 -42.41
N LEU A 261 1.27 -12.53 -43.05
CA LEU A 261 1.40 -12.26 -44.48
C LEU A 261 2.79 -11.75 -44.87
N LEU A 262 3.38 -10.87 -44.03
CA LEU A 262 4.75 -10.40 -44.23
C LEU A 262 5.75 -11.56 -44.12
N VAL A 263 5.60 -12.46 -43.14
CA VAL A 263 6.44 -13.67 -43.06
C VAL A 263 6.28 -14.56 -44.30
N MET A 264 5.06 -14.72 -44.81
CA MET A 264 4.82 -15.48 -46.05
C MET A 264 5.51 -14.85 -47.27
N PHE A 265 5.46 -13.51 -47.39
CA PHE A 265 6.18 -12.77 -48.41
C PHE A 265 7.70 -12.96 -48.28
N LEU A 266 8.26 -12.76 -47.08
CA LEU A 266 9.69 -12.93 -46.81
C LEU A 266 10.16 -14.34 -47.15
N ALA A 267 9.38 -15.35 -46.77
CA ALA A 267 9.68 -16.74 -47.07
C ALA A 267 9.69 -17.02 -48.59
N GLY A 268 8.71 -16.50 -49.32
CA GLY A 268 8.63 -16.61 -50.77
C GLY A 268 9.81 -15.91 -51.46
N TYR A 269 10.16 -14.71 -51.00
CA TYR A 269 11.23 -13.91 -51.58
C TYR A 269 12.60 -14.54 -51.35
N PHE A 270 12.91 -14.95 -50.12
CA PHE A 270 14.19 -15.60 -49.81
C PHE A 270 14.31 -16.97 -50.47
N THR A 271 13.22 -17.72 -50.63
CA THR A 271 13.26 -18.98 -51.38
C THR A 271 13.74 -18.78 -52.83
N ARG A 272 13.30 -17.70 -53.48
CA ARG A 272 13.68 -17.41 -54.88
C ARG A 272 15.06 -16.75 -55.03
N ASN A 273 15.58 -16.13 -53.97
CA ASN A 273 16.75 -15.25 -54.07
C ASN A 273 17.91 -15.60 -53.11
N TRP A 274 17.80 -16.60 -52.23
CA TRP A 274 18.83 -16.86 -51.20
C TRP A 274 20.22 -17.17 -51.79
N GLU A 275 20.29 -17.88 -52.92
CA GLU A 275 21.55 -18.18 -53.63
C GLU A 275 22.19 -16.88 -54.12
N ARG A 276 21.41 -16.03 -54.79
CA ARG A 276 21.86 -14.71 -55.26
C ARG A 276 22.29 -13.81 -54.12
N LEU A 277 21.55 -13.83 -53.02
CA LEU A 277 21.89 -13.10 -51.81
C LEU A 277 23.20 -13.58 -51.19
N ARG A 278 23.65 -14.82 -51.39
CA ARG A 278 24.92 -15.33 -50.84
C ARG A 278 26.09 -15.23 -51.82
N ASP A 279 25.84 -15.53 -53.09
CA ASP A 279 26.89 -15.83 -54.07
C ASP A 279 27.20 -14.64 -54.99
N LEU A 280 26.25 -13.72 -55.23
CA LEU A 280 26.47 -12.53 -56.07
C LEU A 280 26.99 -11.35 -55.23
N ARG A 281 28.23 -10.94 -55.53
CA ARG A 281 29.05 -9.98 -54.78
C ARG A 281 29.12 -8.63 -55.51
N GLU A 282 29.10 -7.52 -54.76
CA GLU A 282 29.57 -6.23 -55.27
C GLU A 282 31.08 -6.08 -55.01
N GLU A 283 31.86 -5.76 -56.05
CA GLU A 283 33.32 -5.57 -55.97
C GLU A 283 33.74 -4.17 -55.48
N ARG A 284 32.79 -3.28 -55.21
CA ARG A 284 33.04 -1.83 -54.99
C ARG A 284 33.41 -1.42 -53.56
N VAL A 285 33.40 -2.32 -52.58
CA VAL A 285 33.72 -2.00 -51.17
C VAL A 285 34.94 -2.80 -50.71
N PRO A 286 36.07 -2.16 -50.35
CA PRO A 286 37.24 -2.86 -49.82
C PRO A 286 36.93 -3.40 -48.41
N GLY A 287 37.16 -4.71 -48.19
CA GLY A 287 37.15 -5.32 -46.84
C GLY A 287 35.88 -6.06 -46.44
N GLU A 288 34.68 -5.64 -46.89
CA GLU A 288 33.44 -6.39 -46.63
C GLU A 288 32.58 -6.62 -47.89
N ARG A 289 32.21 -7.88 -48.09
CA ARG A 289 31.53 -8.42 -49.29
C ARG A 289 30.01 -8.21 -49.20
N VAL A 290 29.51 -7.07 -49.68
CA VAL A 290 28.08 -6.71 -49.67
C VAL A 290 27.32 -7.42 -50.81
N ALA A 291 26.07 -7.83 -50.56
CA ALA A 291 25.19 -8.40 -51.60
C ALA A 291 24.74 -7.29 -52.55
N ARG A 292 24.56 -7.62 -53.84
CA ARG A 292 24.11 -6.63 -54.83
C ARG A 292 22.81 -5.94 -54.41
N ALA A 293 22.79 -4.61 -54.51
CA ALA A 293 21.67 -3.79 -54.06
C ALA A 293 20.33 -4.20 -54.71
N GLU A 294 20.35 -4.65 -55.97
CA GLU A 294 19.17 -5.09 -56.75
C GLU A 294 18.33 -6.21 -56.09
N HIS A 295 18.96 -7.07 -55.28
CA HIS A 295 18.28 -8.19 -54.62
C HIS A 295 18.01 -7.95 -53.13
N VAL A 296 18.67 -6.97 -52.53
CA VAL A 296 18.46 -6.60 -51.13
C VAL A 296 17.40 -5.49 -51.02
N PHE A 297 17.39 -4.57 -51.98
CA PHE A 297 16.51 -3.40 -51.97
C PHE A 297 15.01 -3.76 -51.92
N PRO A 298 14.47 -4.71 -52.69
CA PRO A 298 13.03 -4.99 -52.65
C PRO A 298 12.54 -5.48 -51.28
N VAL A 299 13.33 -6.32 -50.60
CA VAL A 299 12.97 -6.85 -49.28
C VAL A 299 13.19 -5.82 -48.17
N MET A 300 14.24 -4.99 -48.29
CA MET A 300 14.47 -3.87 -47.38
C MET A 300 13.40 -2.79 -47.52
N ALA A 301 13.00 -2.45 -48.76
CA ALA A 301 11.93 -1.50 -49.03
C ALA A 301 10.60 -2.00 -48.50
N ALA A 302 10.22 -3.25 -48.79
CA ALA A 302 8.98 -3.84 -48.28
C ALA A 302 8.93 -3.86 -46.74
N THR A 303 10.04 -4.24 -46.09
CA THR A 303 10.13 -4.25 -44.62
C THR A 303 10.12 -2.83 -44.06
N GLY A 304 10.90 -1.91 -44.63
CA GLY A 304 10.98 -0.52 -44.21
C GLY A 304 9.65 0.22 -44.34
N ILE A 305 8.92 0.01 -45.44
CA ILE A 305 7.56 0.52 -45.63
C ILE A 305 6.63 -0.07 -44.56
N SER A 306 6.71 -1.37 -44.29
CA SER A 306 5.87 -2.01 -43.27
C SER A 306 6.13 -1.46 -41.86
N VAL A 307 7.40 -1.28 -41.50
CA VAL A 307 7.82 -0.68 -40.22
C VAL A 307 7.35 0.78 -40.12
N ALA A 308 7.49 1.56 -41.19
CA ALA A 308 6.99 2.94 -41.25
C ALA A 308 5.47 3.00 -41.11
N LEU A 309 4.73 2.10 -41.76
CA LEU A 309 3.28 2.02 -41.66
C LEU A 309 2.82 1.66 -40.23
N PHE A 310 3.50 0.73 -39.54
CA PHE A 310 3.22 0.48 -38.13
C PHE A 310 3.46 1.71 -37.25
N PHE A 311 4.53 2.47 -37.54
CA PHE A 311 4.80 3.73 -36.84
C PHE A 311 3.69 4.77 -37.09
N VAL A 312 3.18 4.88 -38.32
CA VAL A 312 2.04 5.74 -38.67
C VAL A 312 0.76 5.32 -37.94
N LEU A 313 0.55 4.01 -37.74
CA LEU A 313 -0.55 3.48 -36.94
C LEU A 313 -0.36 3.68 -35.41
N LYS A 314 0.79 4.25 -35.00
CA LYS A 314 1.22 4.43 -33.60
C LYS A 314 1.36 3.09 -32.85
N ASP A 315 1.74 2.02 -33.54
CA ASP A 315 1.88 0.66 -32.99
C ASP A 315 3.34 0.17 -33.08
N LEU A 316 4.15 0.52 -32.07
CA LEU A 316 5.60 0.30 -32.08
C LEU A 316 5.99 -1.18 -31.88
N GLY A 317 5.20 -1.95 -31.14
CA GLY A 317 5.50 -3.35 -30.80
C GLY A 317 5.61 -4.25 -32.04
N PRO A 318 4.56 -4.33 -32.88
CA PRO A 318 4.58 -5.06 -34.15
C PRO A 318 5.64 -4.56 -35.13
N ALA A 319 5.99 -3.27 -35.11
CA ALA A 319 7.08 -2.72 -35.92
C ALA A 319 8.43 -3.38 -35.56
N LEU A 320 8.76 -3.42 -34.25
CA LEU A 320 9.97 -4.05 -33.73
C LEU A 320 9.97 -5.56 -34.00
N VAL A 321 8.85 -6.25 -33.76
CA VAL A 321 8.72 -7.68 -34.05
C VAL A 321 8.98 -7.96 -35.54
N THR A 322 8.35 -7.20 -36.44
CA THR A 322 8.52 -7.36 -37.89
C THR A 322 9.96 -7.15 -38.32
N LEU A 323 10.62 -6.13 -37.77
CA LEU A 323 12.04 -5.86 -38.01
C LEU A 323 12.92 -7.03 -37.55
N PHE A 324 12.75 -7.52 -36.32
CA PHE A 324 13.54 -8.65 -35.81
C PHE A 324 13.30 -9.95 -36.58
N VAL A 325 12.07 -10.22 -37.00
CA VAL A 325 11.76 -11.38 -37.85
C VAL A 325 12.45 -11.28 -39.20
N PHE A 326 12.39 -10.10 -39.84
CA PHE A 326 13.14 -9.84 -41.07
C PHE A 326 14.63 -10.06 -40.87
N LEU A 327 15.23 -9.47 -39.83
CA LEU A 327 16.67 -9.61 -39.55
C LEU A 327 17.07 -11.07 -39.29
N ALA A 328 16.24 -11.84 -38.58
CA ALA A 328 16.47 -13.26 -38.35
C ALA A 328 16.45 -14.07 -39.66
N MET A 329 15.41 -13.87 -40.49
CA MET A 329 15.29 -14.56 -41.78
C MET A 329 16.37 -14.12 -42.78
N PHE A 330 16.71 -12.83 -42.80
CA PHE A 330 17.76 -12.27 -43.64
C PHE A 330 19.14 -12.80 -43.25
N THR A 331 19.42 -12.92 -41.94
CA THR A 331 20.65 -13.55 -41.43
C THR A 331 20.73 -15.02 -41.83
N VAL A 332 19.61 -15.74 -41.78
CA VAL A 332 19.54 -17.13 -42.28
C VAL A 332 19.81 -17.17 -43.78
N ALA A 333 19.17 -16.30 -44.57
CA ALA A 333 19.34 -16.23 -46.02
C ALA A 333 20.78 -15.85 -46.41
N ARG A 334 21.44 -14.91 -45.73
CA ARG A 334 22.83 -14.48 -46.01
C ARG A 334 23.90 -15.38 -45.40
N GLY A 335 23.59 -16.07 -44.31
CA GLY A 335 24.56 -16.90 -43.56
C GLY A 335 25.55 -16.12 -42.68
N LYS A 336 25.46 -14.79 -42.64
CA LYS A 336 26.31 -13.90 -41.83
C LYS A 336 25.46 -12.92 -41.01
N PRO A 337 25.75 -12.70 -39.72
CA PRO A 337 24.95 -11.81 -38.86
C PRO A 337 25.34 -10.32 -38.95
N GLY A 338 26.46 -9.96 -39.60
CA GLY A 338 27.03 -8.60 -39.54
C GLY A 338 26.04 -7.48 -39.86
N LEU A 339 25.26 -7.61 -40.94
CA LEU A 339 24.23 -6.61 -41.30
C LEU A 339 23.09 -6.53 -40.30
N ALA A 340 22.71 -7.67 -39.69
CA ALA A 340 21.68 -7.66 -38.66
C ALA A 340 22.17 -6.99 -37.37
N ILE A 341 23.43 -7.23 -36.99
CA ILE A 341 24.07 -6.54 -35.87
C ILE A 341 24.14 -5.04 -36.15
N ALA A 342 24.58 -4.63 -37.34
CA ALA A 342 24.62 -3.23 -37.74
C ALA A 342 23.24 -2.56 -37.71
N ALA A 343 22.19 -3.25 -38.19
CA ALA A 343 20.81 -2.75 -38.14
C ALA A 343 20.30 -2.58 -36.71
N VAL A 344 20.59 -3.51 -35.80
CA VAL A 344 20.23 -3.39 -34.38
C VAL A 344 21.00 -2.24 -33.72
N VAL A 345 22.29 -2.09 -34.01
CA VAL A 345 23.10 -0.97 -33.50
C VAL A 345 22.54 0.36 -33.99
N LEU A 346 22.21 0.47 -35.27
CA LEU A 346 21.60 1.67 -35.84
C LEU A 346 20.24 1.98 -35.22
N MET A 347 19.40 0.96 -35.00
CA MET A 347 18.12 1.11 -34.34
C MET A 347 18.28 1.60 -32.89
N VAL A 348 19.20 1.03 -32.11
CA VAL A 348 19.50 1.48 -30.74
C VAL A 348 20.02 2.93 -30.75
N ALA A 349 20.90 3.27 -31.69
CA ALA A 349 21.39 4.64 -31.86
C ALA A 349 20.26 5.62 -32.21
N ALA A 350 19.34 5.22 -33.11
CA ALA A 350 18.18 6.03 -33.49
C ALA A 350 17.22 6.25 -32.32
N VAL A 351 16.94 5.22 -31.52
CA VAL A 351 16.12 5.32 -30.30
C VAL A 351 16.81 6.21 -29.27
N GLY A 352 18.13 6.03 -29.05
CA GLY A 352 18.91 6.87 -28.14
C GLY A 352 18.99 8.34 -28.57
N MET A 353 19.06 8.59 -29.88
CA MET A 353 19.00 9.94 -30.45
C MET A 353 17.61 10.55 -30.26
N GLY A 354 16.53 9.82 -30.56
CA GLY A 354 15.16 10.27 -30.34
C GLY A 354 14.87 10.58 -28.86
N TYR A 355 15.39 9.76 -27.95
CA TYR A 355 15.33 10.01 -26.51
C TYR A 355 16.01 11.34 -26.13
N ARG A 356 17.23 11.58 -26.61
CA ARG A 356 17.94 12.85 -26.37
C ARG A 356 17.27 14.06 -27.00
N MET A 357 16.59 13.87 -28.13
CA MET A 357 15.84 14.93 -28.82
C MET A 357 14.43 15.14 -28.23
N GLY A 358 14.01 14.35 -27.24
CA GLY A 358 12.68 14.44 -26.66
C GLY A 358 11.53 14.03 -27.60
N THR A 359 11.82 13.41 -28.74
CA THR A 359 10.82 13.13 -29.79
C THR A 359 11.00 11.72 -30.39
N PRO A 360 9.92 10.93 -30.54
CA PRO A 360 8.53 11.20 -30.14
C PRO A 360 8.31 11.03 -28.63
N HIS A 361 7.42 11.84 -28.05
CA HIS A 361 7.10 11.83 -26.61
C HIS A 361 6.73 10.44 -26.05
N THR A 362 6.06 9.59 -26.85
CA THR A 362 5.66 8.24 -26.43
C THR A 362 6.85 7.31 -26.18
N VAL A 363 7.95 7.47 -26.92
CA VAL A 363 9.18 6.69 -26.72
C VAL A 363 9.92 7.20 -25.50
N VAL A 364 9.98 8.53 -25.32
CA VAL A 364 10.61 9.17 -24.15
C VAL A 364 9.95 8.71 -22.87
N GLN A 365 8.62 8.82 -22.77
CA GLN A 365 7.86 8.37 -21.59
C GLN A 365 8.11 6.88 -21.28
N ARG A 366 8.15 6.01 -22.31
CA ARG A 366 8.43 4.58 -22.12
C ARG A 366 9.84 4.30 -21.63
N ILE A 367 10.82 5.10 -22.05
CA ILE A 367 12.20 5.00 -21.58
C ILE A 367 12.32 5.53 -20.15
N ASP A 368 11.67 6.65 -19.81
CA ASP A 368 11.69 7.21 -18.46
C ASP A 368 11.05 6.26 -17.43
N MET A 369 9.90 5.67 -17.77
CA MET A 369 9.27 4.61 -16.96
C MET A 369 10.18 3.38 -16.78
N TRP A 370 11.02 3.08 -17.77
CA TRP A 370 11.94 1.93 -17.73
C TRP A 370 13.21 2.22 -16.93
N LEU A 371 13.80 3.40 -17.06
CA LEU A 371 15.01 3.79 -16.32
C LEU A 371 14.72 4.05 -14.84
N SER A 372 13.55 4.64 -14.55
CA SER A 372 13.11 4.98 -13.19
C SER A 372 11.73 4.40 -12.88
N PRO A 373 11.58 3.05 -12.79
CA PRO A 373 10.28 2.43 -12.56
C PRO A 373 9.64 2.80 -11.21
N TRP A 374 10.47 3.18 -10.24
CA TRP A 374 10.05 3.53 -8.87
C TRP A 374 9.86 5.02 -8.65
N ASP A 375 10.37 5.89 -9.53
CA ASP A 375 10.34 7.33 -9.33
C ASP A 375 10.54 8.06 -10.67
N ASN A 376 9.50 8.03 -11.51
CA ASN A 376 9.47 8.76 -12.77
C ASN A 376 8.41 9.87 -12.72
N ASP A 377 8.49 10.80 -13.67
CA ASP A 377 7.57 11.93 -13.76
C ASP A 377 6.45 11.71 -14.80
N VAL A 378 6.15 10.45 -15.15
CA VAL A 378 5.11 10.09 -16.12
C VAL A 378 3.81 9.77 -15.39
N HIS A 379 2.72 10.48 -15.71
CA HIS A 379 1.39 10.17 -15.19
C HIS A 379 0.95 8.74 -15.54
N GLY A 380 0.63 7.93 -14.53
CA GLY A 380 0.31 6.51 -14.71
C GLY A 380 1.51 5.65 -15.14
N GLY A 381 2.74 6.13 -14.89
CA GLY A 381 3.99 5.47 -15.24
C GLY A 381 4.49 4.44 -14.22
N ASP A 382 3.61 3.98 -13.33
CA ASP A 382 3.86 3.01 -12.27
C ASP A 382 3.62 1.55 -12.71
N GLN A 383 3.15 1.32 -13.94
CA GLN A 383 2.80 -0.01 -14.48
C GLN A 383 3.92 -1.05 -14.32
N LEU A 384 5.18 -0.64 -14.56
CA LEU A 384 6.33 -1.53 -14.39
C LEU A 384 6.59 -1.84 -12.91
N ALA A 385 6.44 -0.86 -12.01
CA ALA A 385 6.53 -1.10 -10.56
C ALA A 385 5.47 -2.11 -10.09
N HIS A 386 4.22 -2.00 -10.56
CA HIS A 386 3.17 -2.99 -10.27
C HIS A 386 3.51 -4.39 -10.77
N GLY A 387 4.12 -4.51 -11.95
CA GLY A 387 4.60 -5.78 -12.48
C GLY A 387 5.73 -6.38 -11.64
N LEU A 388 6.70 -5.56 -11.22
CA LEU A 388 7.82 -5.99 -10.37
C LEU A 388 7.35 -6.38 -8.97
N TRP A 389 6.42 -5.63 -8.37
CA TRP A 389 5.76 -5.99 -7.11
C TRP A 389 5.01 -7.33 -7.23
N ALA A 390 4.33 -7.59 -8.34
CA ALA A 390 3.63 -8.86 -8.55
C ALA A 390 4.62 -10.05 -8.61
N PHE A 391 5.73 -9.92 -9.35
CA PHE A 391 6.79 -10.92 -9.34
C PHE A 391 7.36 -11.13 -7.93
N ALA A 392 7.77 -10.04 -7.26
CA ALA A 392 8.32 -10.09 -5.91
C ALA A 392 7.34 -10.70 -4.90
N THR A 393 6.03 -10.46 -5.10
CA THR A 393 4.97 -11.05 -4.29
C THR A 393 4.96 -12.55 -4.43
N GLY A 394 5.00 -13.10 -5.65
CA GLY A 394 4.96 -14.56 -5.84
C GLY A 394 6.18 -15.31 -5.32
N GLY A 395 7.37 -14.70 -5.34
CA GLY A 395 8.58 -15.35 -4.88
C GLY A 395 8.88 -16.67 -5.64
N PRO A 396 9.53 -17.68 -5.03
CA PRO A 396 9.94 -18.88 -5.76
C PRO A 396 8.78 -19.78 -6.22
N THR A 397 7.71 -19.87 -5.43
CA THR A 397 6.61 -20.86 -5.62
C THR A 397 5.24 -20.25 -5.88
N GLY A 398 5.10 -18.93 -5.71
CA GLY A 398 3.84 -18.22 -5.89
C GLY A 398 2.94 -18.27 -4.66
N SER A 399 1.93 -17.40 -4.62
CA SER A 399 0.90 -17.43 -3.58
C SER A 399 -0.02 -18.66 -3.68
N GLY A 400 -0.05 -19.33 -4.83
CA GLY A 400 -0.91 -20.44 -5.18
C GLY A 400 -1.93 -20.06 -6.28
N PRO A 401 -2.34 -21.00 -7.16
CA PRO A 401 -3.32 -20.73 -8.21
C PRO A 401 -4.64 -20.21 -7.62
N GLY A 402 -5.09 -19.03 -8.05
CA GLY A 402 -6.34 -18.42 -7.54
C GLY A 402 -6.18 -17.58 -6.27
N TRP A 403 -5.01 -17.59 -5.63
CA TRP A 403 -4.78 -16.99 -4.31
C TRP A 403 -4.01 -15.67 -4.32
N GLY A 404 -3.40 -15.29 -5.46
CA GLY A 404 -2.82 -13.97 -5.65
C GLY A 404 -3.89 -12.87 -5.76
N ASP A 405 -3.44 -11.63 -5.93
CA ASP A 405 -4.30 -10.47 -6.22
C ASP A 405 -3.97 -9.83 -7.59
N PRO A 406 -3.89 -10.61 -8.69
CA PRO A 406 -3.49 -10.08 -10.00
C PRO A 406 -4.47 -9.03 -10.57
N GLY A 407 -5.66 -8.89 -9.99
CA GLY A 407 -6.64 -7.85 -10.33
C GLY A 407 -6.17 -6.42 -10.03
N VAL A 408 -5.15 -6.23 -9.18
CA VAL A 408 -4.55 -4.92 -8.93
C VAL A 408 -3.46 -4.55 -9.95
N ILE A 409 -3.03 -5.49 -10.80
CA ILE A 409 -2.05 -5.23 -11.87
C ILE A 409 -2.74 -4.45 -12.99
N PRO A 410 -2.26 -3.24 -13.36
CA PRO A 410 -2.77 -2.52 -14.52
C PRO A 410 -2.66 -3.40 -15.77
N ALA A 411 -3.72 -3.48 -16.56
CA ALA A 411 -3.72 -4.26 -17.82
C ALA A 411 -3.23 -5.73 -17.69
N GLY A 412 -3.45 -6.36 -16.52
CA GLY A 412 -3.01 -7.74 -16.25
C GLY A 412 -3.60 -8.80 -17.20
N ASN A 413 -4.73 -8.52 -17.85
CA ASN A 413 -5.35 -9.42 -18.82
C ASN A 413 -4.75 -9.34 -20.24
N THR A 414 -3.89 -8.36 -20.50
CA THR A 414 -3.24 -8.13 -21.78
C THR A 414 -1.73 -8.27 -21.67
N ASP A 415 -1.01 -7.17 -21.55
CA ASP A 415 0.44 -7.00 -21.63
C ASP A 415 1.16 -7.37 -20.33
N LEU A 416 0.48 -7.27 -19.18
CA LEU A 416 1.05 -7.58 -17.86
C LEU A 416 0.56 -8.93 -17.29
N VAL A 417 0.27 -9.90 -18.18
CA VAL A 417 -0.16 -11.26 -17.78
C VAL A 417 0.96 -12.11 -17.17
N LEU A 418 2.22 -11.91 -17.59
CA LEU A 418 3.36 -12.66 -17.04
C LEU A 418 3.65 -12.31 -15.56
N PRO A 419 3.59 -11.03 -15.14
CA PRO A 419 3.58 -10.67 -13.72
C PRO A 419 2.47 -11.33 -12.91
N ALA A 420 1.24 -11.41 -13.44
CA ALA A 420 0.12 -12.10 -12.78
C ALA A 420 0.43 -13.59 -12.57
N LEU A 421 1.03 -14.24 -13.57
CA LEU A 421 1.51 -15.62 -13.47
C LEU A 421 2.61 -15.77 -12.43
N GLY A 422 3.57 -14.83 -12.41
CA GLY A 422 4.64 -14.79 -11.42
C GLY A 422 4.10 -14.64 -10.00
N GLU A 423 3.08 -13.81 -9.79
CA GLU A 423 2.44 -13.64 -8.48
C GLU A 423 1.81 -14.94 -7.96
N GLU A 424 1.04 -15.64 -8.79
CA GLU A 424 0.33 -16.84 -8.35
C GLU A 424 1.20 -18.08 -8.30
N TRP A 425 2.12 -18.27 -9.26
CA TRP A 425 2.85 -19.55 -9.44
C TRP A 425 4.37 -19.38 -9.28
N GLY A 426 4.83 -18.18 -8.97
CA GLY A 426 6.20 -17.87 -8.66
C GLY A 426 7.16 -18.05 -9.84
N PHE A 427 8.44 -18.12 -9.49
CA PHE A 427 9.50 -18.37 -10.45
C PHE A 427 9.32 -19.70 -11.18
N VAL A 428 8.83 -20.75 -10.49
CA VAL A 428 8.56 -22.06 -11.09
C VAL A 428 7.55 -21.96 -12.24
N GLY A 429 6.46 -21.19 -12.05
CA GLY A 429 5.49 -20.93 -13.10
C GLY A 429 6.12 -20.22 -14.29
N VAL A 430 6.86 -19.14 -14.06
CA VAL A 430 7.52 -18.38 -15.13
C VAL A 430 8.50 -19.26 -15.90
N ALA A 431 9.31 -20.06 -15.21
CA ALA A 431 10.24 -21.01 -15.82
C ALA A 431 9.51 -22.07 -16.67
N ALA A 432 8.37 -22.58 -16.21
CA ALA A 432 7.55 -23.54 -16.96
C ALA A 432 7.03 -22.95 -18.28
N ILE A 433 6.58 -21.69 -18.29
CA ILE A 433 6.15 -20.99 -19.51
C ILE A 433 7.30 -20.85 -20.50
N PHE A 434 8.45 -20.37 -20.06
CA PHE A 434 9.64 -20.24 -20.91
C PHE A 434 10.09 -21.59 -21.46
N LEU A 435 10.01 -22.66 -20.66
CA LEU A 435 10.32 -24.01 -21.10
C LEU A 435 9.34 -24.50 -22.18
N LEU A 436 8.03 -24.30 -22.00
CA LEU A 436 7.02 -24.68 -23.00
C LEU A 436 7.22 -23.93 -24.33
N PHE A 437 7.45 -22.61 -24.29
CA PHE A 437 7.80 -21.85 -25.49
C PHE A 437 9.10 -22.33 -26.12
N GLY A 438 10.14 -22.60 -25.30
CA GLY A 438 11.41 -23.13 -25.77
C GLY A 438 11.26 -24.47 -26.50
N ILE A 439 10.43 -25.37 -25.97
CA ILE A 439 10.08 -26.65 -26.60
C ILE A 439 9.37 -26.41 -27.94
N LEU A 440 8.34 -25.56 -27.97
CA LEU A 440 7.58 -25.26 -29.20
C LEU A 440 8.48 -24.65 -30.29
N MET A 441 9.32 -23.68 -29.94
CA MET A 441 10.25 -23.03 -30.86
C MET A 441 11.32 -24.01 -31.35
N TRP A 442 11.85 -24.85 -30.46
CA TRP A 442 12.83 -25.89 -30.85
C TRP A 442 12.22 -26.93 -31.80
N ARG A 443 10.97 -27.33 -31.57
CA ARG A 443 10.23 -28.26 -32.45
C ARG A 443 9.95 -27.62 -33.81
N GLY A 444 9.41 -26.40 -33.84
CA GLY A 444 9.13 -25.67 -35.08
C GLY A 444 10.38 -25.39 -35.92
N LEU A 445 11.47 -24.92 -35.30
CA LEU A 445 12.74 -24.69 -36.01
C LEU A 445 13.40 -26.00 -36.48
N ARG A 446 13.21 -27.11 -35.75
CA ARG A 446 13.65 -28.43 -36.22
C ARG A 446 12.85 -28.88 -37.45
N ALA A 447 11.53 -28.70 -37.44
CA ALA A 447 10.68 -28.99 -38.60
C ALA A 447 11.10 -28.13 -39.80
N ALA A 448 11.35 -26.84 -39.60
CA ALA A 448 11.87 -25.94 -40.64
C ALA A 448 13.22 -26.40 -41.22
N GLN A 449 14.16 -26.84 -40.39
CA GLN A 449 15.45 -27.37 -40.86
C GLN A 449 15.35 -28.68 -41.66
N ARG A 450 14.23 -29.39 -41.50
CA ARG A 450 13.96 -30.70 -42.10
C ARG A 450 12.83 -30.65 -43.11
N SER A 451 12.43 -29.47 -43.57
CA SER A 451 11.38 -29.36 -44.58
C SER A 451 11.83 -29.98 -45.90
N ASP A 452 10.89 -30.57 -46.63
CA ASP A 452 11.10 -31.11 -47.98
C ASP A 452 11.52 -30.04 -49.01
N ASN A 453 11.19 -28.76 -48.78
CA ASN A 453 11.49 -27.64 -49.66
C ASN A 453 11.99 -26.37 -48.91
N THR A 454 12.66 -25.49 -49.64
CA THR A 454 13.27 -24.25 -49.11
C THR A 454 12.24 -23.24 -48.61
N TYR A 455 11.04 -23.21 -49.21
CA TYR A 455 9.95 -22.35 -48.74
C TYR A 455 9.49 -22.75 -47.34
N GLY A 456 9.36 -24.05 -47.06
CA GLY A 456 9.09 -24.57 -45.72
C GLY A 456 10.17 -24.21 -44.70
N LEU A 457 11.44 -24.16 -45.11
CA LEU A 457 12.55 -23.76 -44.23
C LEU A 457 12.43 -22.30 -43.84
N PHE A 458 12.25 -21.38 -44.81
CA PHE A 458 12.12 -19.96 -44.49
C PHE A 458 10.80 -19.63 -43.81
N LEU A 459 9.68 -20.22 -44.25
CA LEU A 459 8.37 -20.01 -43.63
C LEU A 459 8.39 -20.50 -42.18
N GLY A 460 8.85 -21.72 -41.92
CA GLY A 460 8.94 -22.25 -40.56
C GLY A 460 9.90 -21.47 -39.67
N THR A 461 11.03 -21.00 -40.22
CA THR A 461 11.97 -20.13 -39.50
C THR A 461 11.35 -18.78 -39.15
N GLY A 462 10.68 -18.13 -40.09
CA GLY A 462 10.03 -16.84 -39.89
C GLY A 462 8.87 -16.90 -38.91
N LEU A 463 8.04 -17.94 -39.01
CA LEU A 463 6.92 -18.18 -38.10
C LEU A 463 7.39 -18.46 -36.65
N CYS A 464 8.46 -19.23 -36.46
CA CYS A 464 9.05 -19.42 -35.14
C CYS A 464 9.70 -18.13 -34.62
N ALA A 465 10.41 -17.39 -35.48
CA ALA A 465 11.00 -16.11 -35.10
C ALA A 465 9.92 -15.10 -34.68
N LEU A 466 8.76 -15.09 -35.35
CA LEU A 466 7.62 -14.24 -35.02
C LEU A 466 7.14 -14.46 -33.58
N ILE A 467 6.74 -15.70 -33.24
CA ILE A 467 6.26 -16.04 -31.89
C ILE A 467 7.36 -15.85 -30.83
N ALA A 468 8.60 -16.21 -31.13
CA ALA A 468 9.71 -16.05 -30.20
C ALA A 468 10.00 -14.56 -29.91
N CYS A 469 10.02 -13.70 -30.93
CA CYS A 469 10.29 -12.28 -30.75
C CYS A 469 9.17 -11.60 -29.96
N GLU A 470 7.90 -11.96 -30.20
CA GLU A 470 6.78 -11.44 -29.41
C GLU A 470 6.91 -11.79 -27.94
N MET A 471 7.13 -13.08 -27.64
CA MET A 471 7.27 -13.56 -26.26
C MET A 471 8.50 -12.95 -25.57
N LEU A 472 9.64 -12.82 -26.27
CA LEU A 472 10.84 -12.21 -25.71
C LEU A 472 10.68 -10.70 -25.48
N LEU A 473 10.08 -9.96 -26.40
CA LEU A 473 9.86 -8.51 -26.26
C LEU A 473 8.90 -8.18 -25.13
N ILE A 474 7.77 -8.90 -25.02
CA ILE A 474 6.82 -8.64 -23.92
C ILE A 474 7.43 -9.02 -22.57
N SER A 475 8.11 -10.16 -22.49
CA SER A 475 8.76 -10.60 -21.26
C SER A 475 9.91 -9.68 -20.86
N ALA A 476 10.70 -9.18 -21.82
CA ALA A 476 11.74 -8.20 -21.54
C ALA A 476 11.17 -6.88 -21.01
N GLY A 477 10.03 -6.43 -21.56
CA GLY A 477 9.31 -5.26 -21.08
C GLY A 477 8.85 -5.41 -19.63
N VAL A 478 8.14 -6.48 -19.32
CA VAL A 478 7.53 -6.68 -17.99
C VAL A 478 8.53 -7.04 -16.89
N LEU A 479 9.71 -7.58 -17.27
CA LEU A 479 10.83 -7.84 -16.35
C LEU A 479 11.79 -6.63 -16.22
N GLY A 480 11.51 -5.52 -16.91
CA GLY A 480 12.35 -4.32 -16.88
C GLY A 480 13.71 -4.47 -17.59
N ALA A 481 13.86 -5.48 -18.46
CA ALA A 481 15.06 -5.62 -19.29
C ALA A 481 15.04 -4.68 -20.52
N LEU A 482 13.84 -4.32 -21.00
CA LEU A 482 13.60 -3.36 -22.06
C LEU A 482 12.40 -2.47 -21.70
N PRO A 483 12.17 -1.33 -22.38
CA PRO A 483 10.94 -0.56 -22.25
C PRO A 483 9.69 -1.39 -22.60
N LEU A 484 8.57 -1.10 -21.92
CA LEU A 484 7.27 -1.73 -22.20
C LEU A 484 6.90 -1.53 -23.68
N SER A 485 6.61 -2.60 -24.40
CA SER A 485 6.36 -2.59 -25.85
C SER A 485 4.89 -2.62 -26.24
N GLY A 486 3.98 -2.97 -25.32
CA GLY A 486 2.55 -3.09 -25.57
C GLY A 486 2.16 -4.30 -26.44
N VAL A 487 3.06 -5.27 -26.63
CA VAL A 487 2.80 -6.49 -27.40
C VAL A 487 1.99 -7.48 -26.57
N VAL A 488 1.03 -8.16 -27.21
CA VAL A 488 0.22 -9.20 -26.55
C VAL A 488 1.05 -10.46 -26.32
N SER A 489 0.95 -11.08 -25.14
CA SER A 489 1.65 -12.34 -24.88
C SER A 489 0.97 -13.50 -25.62
N PRO A 490 1.68 -14.23 -26.51
CA PRO A 490 1.08 -15.32 -27.27
C PRO A 490 0.48 -16.39 -26.36
N PHE A 491 -0.74 -16.84 -26.65
CA PHE A 491 -1.48 -17.87 -25.90
C PHE A 491 -1.81 -17.57 -24.42
N LEU A 492 -1.25 -16.53 -23.79
CA LEU A 492 -1.51 -16.22 -22.38
C LEU A 492 -2.55 -15.11 -22.19
N SER A 493 -2.58 -14.11 -23.07
CA SER A 493 -3.45 -12.92 -22.95
C SER A 493 -4.83 -13.10 -23.59
N SER A 494 -5.80 -12.27 -23.22
CA SER A 494 -7.20 -12.33 -23.70
C SER A 494 -7.46 -11.87 -25.14
N GLY A 495 -6.43 -11.67 -25.96
CA GLY A 495 -6.58 -11.16 -27.34
C GLY A 495 -7.17 -12.22 -28.28
N ASN A 496 -8.48 -12.18 -28.54
CA ASN A 496 -9.15 -13.20 -29.36
C ASN A 496 -8.57 -13.34 -30.78
N THR A 497 -8.33 -12.23 -31.50
CA THR A 497 -7.74 -12.30 -32.85
C THR A 497 -6.29 -12.79 -32.81
N ALA A 498 -5.49 -12.31 -31.85
CA ALA A 498 -4.12 -12.78 -31.64
C ALA A 498 -4.08 -14.27 -31.31
N MET A 499 -5.00 -14.77 -30.48
CA MET A 499 -5.12 -16.19 -30.15
C MET A 499 -5.33 -17.03 -31.43
N VAL A 500 -6.31 -16.67 -32.26
CA VAL A 500 -6.61 -17.37 -33.51
C VAL A 500 -5.44 -17.31 -34.49
N ALA A 501 -4.78 -16.14 -34.64
CA ALA A 501 -3.60 -15.98 -35.47
C ALA A 501 -2.43 -16.85 -35.00
N ASN A 502 -2.18 -16.91 -33.69
CA ASN A 502 -1.14 -17.75 -33.10
C ASN A 502 -1.39 -19.24 -33.36
N PHE A 503 -2.64 -19.70 -33.26
CA PHE A 503 -2.98 -21.08 -33.66
C PHE A 503 -2.80 -21.34 -35.16
N LEU A 504 -3.10 -20.35 -36.03
CA LEU A 504 -2.83 -20.46 -37.46
C LEU A 504 -1.33 -20.62 -37.76
N VAL A 505 -0.47 -19.89 -37.03
CA VAL A 505 0.99 -20.06 -37.12
C VAL A 505 1.40 -21.51 -36.83
N PHE A 506 0.86 -22.10 -35.75
CA PHE A 506 1.16 -23.49 -35.41
C PHE A 506 0.49 -24.51 -36.32
N ALA A 507 -0.64 -24.19 -36.95
CA ALA A 507 -1.20 -25.00 -38.03
C ALA A 507 -0.23 -25.07 -39.22
N LEU A 508 0.34 -23.94 -39.64
CA LEU A 508 1.35 -23.90 -40.70
C LEU A 508 2.63 -24.67 -40.30
N LEU A 509 3.10 -24.51 -39.07
CA LEU A 509 4.26 -25.27 -38.56
C LEU A 509 3.98 -26.78 -38.49
N ALA A 510 2.78 -27.18 -38.08
CA ALA A 510 2.35 -28.57 -38.10
C ALA A 510 2.34 -29.12 -39.53
N ALA A 511 1.87 -28.34 -40.53
CA ALA A 511 1.92 -28.72 -41.94
C ALA A 511 3.36 -28.94 -42.43
N ILE A 512 4.29 -28.04 -42.08
CA ILE A 512 5.71 -28.17 -42.42
C ILE A 512 6.33 -29.40 -41.75
N SER A 513 5.98 -29.69 -40.49
CA SER A 513 6.46 -30.88 -39.78
C SER A 513 5.96 -32.21 -40.36
N ALA A 514 4.86 -32.19 -41.12
CA ALA A 514 4.32 -33.40 -41.74
C ALA A 514 5.09 -33.84 -42.99
N THR A 515 5.89 -32.95 -43.58
CA THR A 515 6.68 -33.19 -44.79
C THR A 515 8.17 -33.29 -44.51
N GLU A 516 8.58 -33.72 -43.30
CA GLU A 516 10.00 -33.80 -42.93
C GLU A 516 10.81 -34.72 -43.87
N GLN A 517 11.73 -34.12 -44.63
CA GLN A 517 12.76 -34.79 -45.43
C GLN A 517 14.06 -33.98 -45.33
N THR A 518 15.20 -34.64 -45.11
CA THR A 518 16.48 -33.93 -44.91
C THR A 518 17.11 -33.52 -46.26
N THR A 519 16.39 -32.70 -47.05
CA THR A 519 16.80 -32.27 -48.40
C THR A 519 17.48 -30.90 -48.43
N GLN A 520 17.39 -30.12 -47.34
CA GLN A 520 17.87 -28.73 -47.31
C GLN A 520 19.41 -28.58 -47.22
N PRO A 521 20.01 -27.62 -47.95
CA PRO A 521 21.45 -27.37 -47.92
C PRO A 521 21.99 -27.10 -46.51
N ALA A 522 23.14 -27.67 -46.16
CA ALA A 522 23.78 -27.46 -44.86
C ALA A 522 24.05 -25.96 -44.58
N VAL A 523 24.34 -25.20 -45.62
CA VAL A 523 24.58 -23.75 -45.56
C VAL A 523 23.36 -22.96 -45.07
N LEU A 524 22.13 -23.45 -45.27
CA LEU A 524 20.91 -22.85 -44.70
C LEU A 524 20.56 -23.44 -43.33
N ARG A 525 20.82 -24.73 -43.10
CA ARG A 525 20.53 -25.39 -41.82
C ARG A 525 21.39 -24.86 -40.67
N GLN A 526 22.68 -24.59 -40.89
CA GLN A 526 23.60 -24.10 -39.84
C GLN A 526 23.17 -22.74 -39.24
N PRO A 527 22.83 -21.68 -40.02
CA PRO A 527 22.29 -20.43 -39.48
C PRO A 527 21.01 -20.60 -38.65
N VAL A 528 20.08 -21.46 -39.08
CA VAL A 528 18.88 -21.79 -38.27
C VAL A 528 19.28 -22.46 -36.95
N GLY A 529 20.35 -23.27 -36.96
CA GLY A 529 20.98 -23.83 -35.76
C GLY A 529 21.45 -22.76 -34.79
N ARG A 530 22.14 -21.74 -35.28
CA ARG A 530 22.62 -20.60 -34.48
C ARG A 530 21.46 -19.76 -33.95
N LEU A 531 20.42 -19.53 -34.75
CA LEU A 531 19.22 -18.82 -34.33
C LEU A 531 18.56 -19.49 -33.12
N LYS A 532 18.47 -20.83 -33.10
CA LYS A 532 17.99 -21.58 -31.92
C LYS A 532 18.77 -21.26 -30.65
N LEU A 533 20.10 -21.18 -30.74
CA LEU A 533 20.95 -20.85 -29.60
C LEU A 533 20.78 -19.40 -29.15
N VAL A 534 20.64 -18.46 -30.08
CA VAL A 534 20.40 -17.04 -29.77
C VAL A 534 19.07 -16.87 -29.03
N LEU A 535 18.00 -17.48 -29.52
CA LEU A 535 16.68 -17.41 -28.87
C LEU A 535 16.69 -18.09 -27.49
N ALA A 536 17.37 -19.22 -27.34
CA ALA A 536 17.54 -19.89 -26.05
C ALA A 536 18.35 -19.03 -25.05
N GLY A 537 19.43 -18.40 -25.52
CA GLY A 537 20.23 -17.48 -24.71
C GLY A 537 19.44 -16.25 -24.25
N ALA A 538 18.65 -15.64 -25.14
CA ALA A 538 17.76 -14.54 -24.79
C ALA A 538 16.72 -14.97 -23.73
N GLY A 539 16.12 -16.15 -23.89
CA GLY A 539 15.20 -16.71 -22.90
C GLY A 539 15.87 -16.94 -21.53
N ALA A 540 17.10 -17.46 -21.52
CA ALA A 540 17.86 -17.69 -20.29
C ALA A 540 18.21 -16.38 -19.57
N ILE A 541 18.57 -15.32 -20.31
CA ILE A 541 18.81 -13.99 -19.75
C ILE A 541 17.56 -13.46 -19.05
N LEU A 542 16.39 -13.56 -19.69
CA LEU A 542 15.13 -13.11 -19.10
C LEU A 542 14.71 -13.95 -17.88
N LEU A 543 14.99 -15.26 -17.88
CA LEU A 543 14.82 -16.07 -16.67
C LEU A 543 15.75 -15.62 -15.52
N GLY A 544 16.96 -15.14 -15.84
CA GLY A 544 17.85 -14.49 -14.86
C GLY A 544 17.23 -13.23 -14.23
N PHE A 545 16.57 -12.40 -15.04
CA PHE A 545 15.80 -11.26 -14.52
C PHE A 545 14.63 -11.72 -13.63
N ALA A 546 13.87 -12.73 -14.06
CA ALA A 546 12.78 -13.27 -13.23
C ALA A 546 13.31 -13.83 -11.89
N ALA A 547 14.43 -14.54 -11.89
CA ALA A 547 15.08 -15.04 -10.68
C ALA A 547 15.57 -13.91 -9.76
N ARG A 548 16.05 -12.79 -10.33
CA ARG A 548 16.44 -11.60 -9.55
C ARG A 548 15.29 -11.09 -8.69
N TYR A 549 14.10 -10.96 -9.26
CA TYR A 549 12.94 -10.39 -8.55
C TYR A 549 12.19 -11.40 -7.68
N GLN A 550 12.23 -12.69 -8.02
CA GLN A 550 11.43 -13.72 -7.35
C GLN A 550 12.21 -14.61 -6.39
N VAL A 551 13.54 -14.64 -6.49
CA VAL A 551 14.38 -15.55 -5.70
C VAL A 551 15.49 -14.82 -4.97
N LEU A 552 16.16 -13.85 -5.61
CA LEU A 552 17.37 -13.24 -5.06
C LEU A 552 17.09 -11.99 -4.20
N HIS A 553 16.16 -11.13 -4.60
CA HIS A 553 15.89 -9.82 -3.95
C HIS A 553 14.38 -9.58 -3.77
N ASP A 554 13.63 -10.65 -3.61
CA ASP A 554 12.18 -10.64 -3.60
C ASP A 554 11.59 -9.76 -2.47
N THR A 555 12.17 -9.79 -1.27
CA THR A 555 11.75 -8.91 -0.15
C THR A 555 12.04 -7.44 -0.40
N ASP A 556 13.19 -7.12 -0.99
CA ASP A 556 13.60 -5.73 -1.24
C ASP A 556 12.66 -5.06 -2.24
N TYR A 557 12.32 -5.77 -3.32
CA TYR A 557 11.39 -5.26 -4.32
C TYR A 557 9.95 -5.20 -3.81
N LEU A 558 9.55 -6.13 -2.93
CA LEU A 558 8.23 -6.14 -2.32
C LEU A 558 7.98 -4.93 -1.42
N ALA A 559 9.01 -4.50 -0.68
CA ALA A 559 8.94 -3.39 0.29
C ALA A 559 9.26 -2.02 -0.30
N ARG A 560 9.72 -1.96 -1.56
CA ARG A 560 10.14 -0.72 -2.21
C ARG A 560 8.95 0.15 -2.58
N ASP A 561 9.01 1.42 -2.22
CA ASP A 561 7.99 2.40 -2.59
C ASP A 561 8.15 2.87 -4.04
N ALA A 562 7.02 3.14 -4.70
CA ALA A 562 6.95 3.78 -6.00
C ALA A 562 6.31 5.16 -5.88
N HIS A 563 6.88 6.19 -6.49
CA HIS A 563 6.32 7.54 -6.46
C HIS A 563 5.51 7.77 -7.73
N ALA A 564 4.22 8.06 -7.56
CA ALA A 564 3.30 8.28 -8.67
C ALA A 564 2.38 9.48 -8.40
N PHE A 565 1.92 10.10 -9.49
CA PHE A 565 0.94 11.19 -9.42
C PHE A 565 -0.47 10.65 -9.16
N GLU A 566 -1.16 11.23 -8.18
CA GLU A 566 -2.58 10.98 -7.94
C GLU A 566 -3.49 11.89 -8.78
N GLU A 567 -4.82 11.71 -8.69
CA GLU A 567 -5.83 12.50 -9.44
C GLU A 567 -5.72 14.02 -9.21
N ASP A 568 -5.17 14.44 -8.08
CA ASP A 568 -4.94 15.84 -7.73
C ASP A 568 -3.59 16.38 -8.25
N ASN A 569 -2.88 15.62 -9.09
CA ASN A 569 -1.55 15.92 -9.63
C ASN A 569 -0.45 16.08 -8.57
N VAL A 570 -0.64 15.55 -7.37
CA VAL A 570 0.41 15.51 -6.34
C VAL A 570 1.14 14.17 -6.42
N LYS A 571 2.47 14.22 -6.46
CA LYS A 571 3.32 13.02 -6.42
C LYS A 571 3.41 12.51 -4.98
N ARG A 572 2.98 11.27 -4.74
CA ARG A 572 2.98 10.65 -3.41
C ARG A 572 3.67 9.28 -3.46
N PRO A 573 4.33 8.84 -2.37
CA PRO A 573 4.82 7.48 -2.26
C PRO A 573 3.63 6.51 -2.19
N GLN A 574 3.56 5.63 -3.17
CA GLN A 574 2.67 4.49 -3.21
C GLN A 574 3.42 3.25 -2.77
N HIS A 575 2.78 2.51 -1.89
CA HIS A 575 3.27 1.27 -1.34
C HIS A 575 2.68 0.11 -2.14
N ASN A 576 3.29 -1.08 -2.05
CA ASN A 576 2.75 -2.26 -2.73
C ASN A 576 1.26 -2.46 -2.36
N PRO A 577 0.33 -2.39 -3.33
CA PRO A 577 -1.11 -2.44 -3.04
C PRO A 577 -1.57 -3.73 -2.36
N ARG A 578 -0.81 -4.83 -2.47
CA ARG A 578 -1.11 -6.08 -1.75
C ARG A 578 -0.96 -5.94 -0.24
N ILE A 579 -0.20 -4.97 0.24
CA ILE A 579 -0.08 -4.68 1.68
C ILE A 579 -1.38 -4.08 2.21
N ASN A 580 -2.06 -3.26 1.41
CA ASN A 580 -3.34 -2.66 1.82
C ASN A 580 -4.45 -3.71 1.97
N SER A 581 -4.41 -4.79 1.17
CA SER A 581 -5.34 -5.92 1.36
C SER A 581 -5.05 -6.69 2.65
N LEU A 582 -3.81 -6.67 3.14
CA LEU A 582 -3.41 -7.29 4.41
C LEU A 582 -3.65 -6.46 5.65
N ALA A 583 -3.65 -5.12 5.56
CA ALA A 583 -3.73 -4.26 6.74
C ALA A 583 -4.96 -4.59 7.62
N HIS A 584 -6.05 -5.04 7.01
CA HIS A 584 -7.28 -5.45 7.68
C HIS A 584 -7.23 -6.86 8.29
N GLU A 585 -6.37 -7.75 7.77
CA GLU A 585 -6.20 -9.12 8.28
C GLU A 585 -5.29 -9.17 9.51
N ILE A 586 -4.47 -8.14 9.67
CA ILE A 586 -3.56 -8.01 10.79
C ILE A 586 -4.33 -7.47 11.99
N PRO A 587 -4.48 -8.25 13.07
CA PRO A 587 -5.14 -7.77 14.26
C PRO A 587 -4.31 -6.66 14.88
N ARG A 588 -4.97 -5.53 15.17
CA ARG A 588 -4.38 -4.43 15.91
C ARG A 588 -4.34 -4.79 17.39
N GLY A 589 -3.20 -4.53 18.04
CA GLY A 589 -2.98 -4.83 19.46
C GLY A 589 -3.97 -4.16 20.40
N THR A 590 -4.12 -4.72 21.59
CA THR A 590 -4.95 -4.20 22.67
C THR A 590 -4.16 -3.14 23.47
N ILE A 591 -4.83 -2.05 23.80
CA ILE A 591 -4.31 -1.02 24.70
C ILE A 591 -4.85 -1.33 26.08
N PHE A 592 -3.97 -1.58 27.04
CA PHE A 592 -4.32 -1.90 28.42
C PHE A 592 -4.00 -0.74 29.37
N ASP A 593 -4.78 -0.61 30.44
CA ASP A 593 -4.40 0.20 31.59
C ASP A 593 -3.26 -0.47 32.38
N ARG A 594 -2.78 0.17 33.45
CA ARG A 594 -1.69 -0.39 34.27
C ARG A 594 -2.05 -1.72 34.96
N ASN A 595 -3.34 -1.98 35.18
CA ASN A 595 -3.87 -3.16 35.86
C ASN A 595 -4.27 -4.29 34.89
N GLY A 596 -4.13 -4.08 33.58
CA GLY A 596 -4.50 -5.07 32.56
C GLY A 596 -5.95 -4.99 32.09
N VAL A 597 -6.67 -3.90 32.37
CA VAL A 597 -8.02 -3.66 31.84
C VAL A 597 -7.90 -3.11 30.41
N PRO A 598 -8.55 -3.72 29.40
CA PRO A 598 -8.51 -3.20 28.03
C PRO A 598 -9.21 -1.84 27.90
N LEU A 599 -8.49 -0.84 27.40
CA LEU A 599 -8.96 0.50 27.08
C LEU A 599 -9.32 0.66 25.60
N GLY A 600 -8.70 -0.14 24.72
CA GLY A 600 -9.02 -0.19 23.30
C GLY A 600 -8.59 -1.50 22.66
N THR A 601 -9.46 -2.19 21.91
CA THR A 601 -9.16 -3.50 21.31
C THR A 601 -9.91 -3.73 20.00
N SER A 602 -9.37 -4.58 19.12
CA SER A 602 -10.07 -5.05 17.91
C SER A 602 -10.72 -6.42 18.12
N ASN A 603 -10.70 -6.96 19.34
CA ASN A 603 -11.25 -8.27 19.66
C ASN A 603 -12.36 -8.16 20.72
N TRP A 604 -13.62 -8.33 20.31
CA TRP A 604 -14.76 -8.35 21.24
C TRP A 604 -14.61 -9.40 22.35
N GLN A 605 -14.03 -10.58 22.05
CA GLN A 605 -13.83 -11.62 23.06
C GLN A 605 -12.87 -11.17 24.17
N GLU A 606 -11.97 -10.24 23.89
CA GLU A 606 -11.08 -9.67 24.89
C GLU A 606 -11.83 -8.81 25.89
N LEU A 607 -12.85 -8.08 25.45
CA LEU A 607 -13.76 -7.35 26.34
C LEU A 607 -14.59 -8.31 27.19
N GLU A 608 -15.11 -9.38 26.57
CA GLU A 608 -15.90 -10.40 27.25
C GLU A 608 -15.12 -11.08 28.38
N ARG A 609 -13.84 -11.39 28.17
CA ARG A 609 -12.94 -11.96 29.20
C ARG A 609 -12.79 -11.07 30.43
N HIS A 610 -12.91 -9.75 30.26
CA HIS A 610 -12.76 -8.76 31.33
C HIS A 610 -14.12 -8.18 31.78
N ARG A 611 -15.25 -8.81 31.42
CA ARG A 611 -16.61 -8.34 31.74
C ARG A 611 -16.82 -8.01 33.22
N ASP A 612 -16.32 -8.85 34.12
CA ASP A 612 -16.46 -8.64 35.56
C ASP A 612 -15.76 -7.36 36.02
N GLN A 613 -14.60 -7.04 35.41
CA GLN A 613 -13.87 -5.81 35.70
C GLN A 613 -14.63 -4.58 35.17
N TYR A 614 -15.17 -4.63 33.96
CA TYR A 614 -16.01 -3.54 33.44
C TYR A 614 -17.25 -3.31 34.31
N THR A 615 -17.90 -4.38 34.74
CA THR A 615 -19.08 -4.32 35.60
C THR A 615 -18.74 -3.70 36.96
N ALA A 616 -17.61 -4.07 37.55
CA ALA A 616 -17.12 -3.46 38.79
C ALA A 616 -16.78 -1.96 38.63
N LEU A 617 -16.41 -1.53 37.43
CA LEU A 617 -16.16 -0.14 37.07
C LEU A 617 -17.44 0.63 36.66
N GLY A 618 -18.61 -0.02 36.67
CA GLY A 618 -19.89 0.57 36.26
C GLY A 618 -20.04 0.77 34.75
N VAL A 619 -19.27 0.05 33.93
CA VAL A 619 -19.29 0.14 32.46
C VAL A 619 -19.99 -1.09 31.87
N SER A 620 -21.06 -0.87 31.11
CA SER A 620 -21.71 -1.91 30.31
C SER A 620 -21.16 -1.89 28.89
N ILE A 621 -20.44 -2.95 28.50
CA ILE A 621 -19.77 -3.04 27.19
C ILE A 621 -20.77 -3.03 26.01
N GLU A 622 -21.99 -3.53 26.19
CA GLU A 622 -23.06 -3.48 25.17
C GLU A 622 -23.62 -2.08 24.96
N SER A 623 -23.59 -1.24 25.99
CA SER A 623 -24.05 0.15 25.90
C SER A 623 -22.97 1.09 25.40
N ALA A 624 -21.71 0.77 25.70
CA ALA A 624 -20.56 1.59 25.36
C ALA A 624 -20.07 1.33 23.92
N ASP A 625 -20.26 0.11 23.40
CA ASP A 625 -19.67 -0.32 22.13
C ASP A 625 -20.56 -1.30 21.36
N SER A 626 -20.23 -1.53 20.09
CA SER A 626 -20.92 -2.43 19.18
C SER A 626 -20.02 -3.57 18.79
N LYS A 627 -20.49 -4.82 18.91
CA LYS A 627 -19.78 -6.02 18.44
C LYS A 627 -19.50 -6.03 16.93
N PHE A 628 -20.11 -5.12 16.18
CA PHE A 628 -19.93 -4.96 14.74
C PHE A 628 -18.85 -3.92 14.39
N ASP A 629 -18.37 -3.15 15.36
CA ASP A 629 -17.29 -2.20 15.15
C ASP A 629 -15.96 -2.96 15.00
N GLY A 630 -15.07 -2.48 14.12
CA GLY A 630 -13.73 -3.11 13.93
C GLY A 630 -12.71 -2.75 15.02
N ARG A 631 -13.06 -1.81 15.89
CA ARG A 631 -12.22 -1.31 16.99
C ARG A 631 -13.13 -0.80 18.10
N HIS A 632 -12.89 -1.22 19.33
CA HIS A 632 -13.73 -0.97 20.48
C HIS A 632 -13.02 -0.11 21.53
N TYR A 633 -13.76 0.82 22.16
CA TYR A 633 -13.30 1.78 23.18
C TYR A 633 -14.30 1.88 24.34
N PRO A 634 -14.32 0.91 25.27
CA PRO A 634 -15.38 0.77 26.29
C PRO A 634 -15.51 1.96 27.26
N PHE A 635 -14.49 2.80 27.39
CA PHE A 635 -14.49 3.96 28.30
C PHE A 635 -14.74 5.31 27.59
N GLY A 636 -14.82 5.33 26.25
CA GLY A 636 -15.18 6.50 25.43
C GLY A 636 -14.58 7.82 25.92
N ALA A 637 -15.46 8.76 26.28
CA ALA A 637 -15.11 10.10 26.76
C ALA A 637 -14.12 10.14 27.94
N ALA A 638 -14.06 9.09 28.77
CA ALA A 638 -13.13 9.06 29.90
C ALA A 638 -11.67 8.88 29.47
N THR A 639 -11.42 8.30 28.30
CA THR A 639 -10.09 7.97 27.81
C THR A 639 -9.77 8.57 26.44
N VAL A 640 -10.72 9.23 25.77
CA VAL A 640 -10.56 9.71 24.37
C VAL A 640 -9.34 10.61 24.17
N HIS A 641 -9.03 11.50 25.11
CA HIS A 641 -7.83 12.36 25.01
C HIS A 641 -6.52 11.61 25.23
N LEU A 642 -6.54 10.44 25.86
CA LEU A 642 -5.37 9.58 26.07
C LEU A 642 -5.20 8.60 24.90
N VAL A 643 -6.25 7.82 24.64
CA VAL A 643 -6.23 6.69 23.71
C VAL A 643 -6.44 7.15 22.27
N GLY A 644 -7.35 8.11 22.05
CA GLY A 644 -7.91 8.43 20.74
C GLY A 644 -9.04 7.47 20.34
N ASP A 645 -9.73 7.78 19.24
CA ASP A 645 -10.76 6.92 18.65
C ASP A 645 -10.49 6.76 17.15
N LEU A 646 -10.06 5.56 16.73
CA LEU A 646 -9.78 5.26 15.32
C LEU A 646 -11.04 5.27 14.44
N ARG A 647 -12.24 5.12 15.02
CA ARG A 647 -13.49 5.11 14.25
C ARG A 647 -13.80 6.50 13.72
N THR A 648 -13.46 7.55 14.48
CA THR A 648 -13.66 8.95 14.09
C THR A 648 -12.40 9.57 13.49
N GLY A 649 -11.21 9.17 13.94
CA GLY A 649 -9.93 9.72 13.48
C GLY A 649 -9.71 11.19 13.90
N GLU A 650 -10.53 11.71 14.82
CA GLU A 650 -10.46 13.11 15.26
C GLU A 650 -9.13 13.40 15.98
N ASN A 651 -8.51 14.56 15.68
CA ASN A 651 -7.21 15.00 16.20
C ASN A 651 -5.97 14.17 15.83
N PHE A 652 -6.07 13.13 14.98
CA PHE A 652 -4.89 12.32 14.61
C PHE A 652 -3.85 13.12 13.81
N HIS A 653 -4.26 14.21 13.16
CA HIS A 653 -3.37 15.11 12.41
C HIS A 653 -3.07 16.43 13.15
N ALA A 654 -3.60 16.60 14.36
CA ALA A 654 -3.38 17.82 15.13
C ALA A 654 -1.97 17.82 15.72
N SER A 655 -1.18 18.87 15.45
CA SER A 655 0.20 19.01 15.95
C SER A 655 0.29 19.13 17.48
N ASN A 656 -0.84 19.44 18.13
CA ASN A 656 -1.01 19.59 19.57
C ASN A 656 -1.85 18.45 20.17
N ALA A 657 -1.80 17.25 19.60
CA ALA A 657 -2.41 16.05 20.16
C ALA A 657 -1.37 14.93 20.28
N SER A 658 -1.55 14.07 21.29
CA SER A 658 -0.78 12.84 21.46
C SER A 658 -1.75 11.74 21.87
N LEU A 659 -2.12 10.89 20.92
CA LEU A 659 -3.12 9.85 21.11
C LEU A 659 -2.41 8.51 20.96
N VAL A 660 -2.60 7.61 21.92
CA VAL A 660 -1.91 6.31 21.92
C VAL A 660 -2.14 5.54 20.62
N GLU A 661 -3.37 5.58 20.07
CA GLU A 661 -3.68 4.94 18.79
C GLU A 661 -2.84 5.47 17.63
N HIS A 662 -2.56 6.78 17.60
CA HIS A 662 -1.72 7.39 16.59
C HIS A 662 -0.24 7.15 16.88
N ASP A 663 0.21 7.52 18.08
CA ASP A 663 1.62 7.58 18.44
C ASP A 663 2.26 6.18 18.52
N ALA A 664 1.48 5.19 18.96
CA ALA A 664 1.89 3.80 19.04
C ALA A 664 1.44 2.98 17.82
N ASN A 665 1.01 3.60 16.72
CA ASN A 665 0.55 2.88 15.53
C ASN A 665 1.58 1.86 15.02
N ARG A 666 2.87 2.21 15.04
CA ARG A 666 3.98 1.30 14.69
C ARG A 666 4.05 0.03 15.55
N ARG A 667 3.65 0.11 16.82
CA ARG A 667 3.60 -1.02 17.76
C ARG A 667 2.30 -1.81 17.63
N LEU A 668 1.18 -1.08 17.55
CA LEU A 668 -0.17 -1.64 17.54
C LEU A 668 -0.50 -2.37 16.24
N GLN A 669 0.00 -1.89 15.11
CA GLN A 669 -0.29 -2.47 13.80
C GLN A 669 0.80 -2.27 12.74
N GLY A 670 1.77 -1.35 12.91
CA GLY A 670 2.75 -1.05 11.87
C GLY A 670 3.85 -2.11 11.71
N TYR A 671 4.47 -2.11 10.52
CA TYR A 671 5.55 -3.03 10.16
C TYR A 671 6.59 -2.34 9.30
N ASP A 672 7.76 -2.95 9.25
CA ASP A 672 8.56 -2.92 8.03
C ASP A 672 7.86 -3.78 6.98
N TYR A 673 7.57 -3.22 5.81
CA TYR A 673 6.88 -3.92 4.73
C TYR A 673 7.61 -5.19 4.27
N ALA A 674 8.93 -5.25 4.43
CA ALA A 674 9.72 -6.44 4.16
C ALA A 674 9.33 -7.60 5.09
N GLU A 675 9.00 -7.32 6.36
CA GLU A 675 8.56 -8.32 7.34
C GLU A 675 7.20 -8.95 6.96
N LEU A 676 6.39 -8.26 6.15
CA LEU A 676 5.07 -8.74 5.72
C LEU A 676 5.12 -9.74 4.56
N ALA A 677 6.28 -9.97 3.95
CA ALA A 677 6.40 -10.87 2.80
C ALA A 677 5.78 -12.27 3.02
N PRO A 678 5.97 -12.95 4.18
CA PRO A 678 5.30 -14.23 4.44
C PRO A 678 3.78 -14.13 4.50
N LEU A 679 3.25 -13.02 5.04
CA LEU A 679 1.81 -12.79 5.12
C LEU A 679 1.21 -12.57 3.72
N ILE A 680 1.87 -11.79 2.86
CA ILE A 680 1.43 -11.56 1.47
C ILE A 680 1.40 -12.87 0.68
N ARG A 681 2.45 -13.69 0.82
CA ARG A 681 2.62 -14.93 0.04
C ARG A 681 1.76 -16.08 0.51
N TYR A 682 1.72 -16.27 1.82
CA TYR A 682 1.32 -17.55 2.41
C TYR A 682 0.13 -17.42 3.35
N ARG A 683 -0.58 -16.27 3.41
CA ARG A 683 -1.76 -16.12 4.29
C ARG A 683 -2.83 -17.20 4.10
N HIS A 684 -2.92 -17.79 2.90
CA HIS A 684 -3.87 -18.87 2.60
C HIS A 684 -3.27 -20.28 2.75
N HIS A 685 -2.01 -20.39 3.18
CA HIS A 685 -1.33 -21.67 3.39
C HIS A 685 -1.43 -22.05 4.87
N PRO A 686 -2.24 -23.07 5.21
CA PRO A 686 -2.44 -23.46 6.60
C PRO A 686 -1.12 -23.91 7.24
N GLY A 687 -0.84 -23.40 8.45
CA GLY A 687 0.35 -23.79 9.23
C GLY A 687 1.67 -23.15 8.78
N ASN A 688 1.66 -22.14 7.91
CA ASN A 688 2.88 -21.44 7.53
C ASN A 688 3.53 -20.73 8.75
N ALA A 689 4.76 -21.14 9.10
CA ALA A 689 5.46 -20.62 10.27
C ALA A 689 5.75 -19.10 10.21
N GLY A 690 5.96 -18.55 9.01
CA GLY A 690 6.18 -17.11 8.82
C GLY A 690 4.91 -16.30 9.09
N VAL A 691 3.77 -16.76 8.57
CA VAL A 691 2.45 -16.17 8.85
C VAL A 691 2.13 -16.27 10.33
N ALA A 692 2.29 -17.46 10.92
CA ALA A 692 2.03 -17.68 12.34
C ALA A 692 2.89 -16.77 13.23
N ARG A 693 4.18 -16.59 12.90
CA ARG A 693 5.08 -15.68 13.62
C ARG A 693 4.62 -14.22 13.53
N ILE A 694 4.21 -13.77 12.35
CA ILE A 694 3.69 -12.41 12.17
C ILE A 694 2.44 -12.26 13.02
N LEU A 695 1.43 -13.12 12.84
CA LEU A 695 0.15 -13.01 13.56
C LEU A 695 0.31 -13.15 15.08
N ALA A 696 1.24 -13.98 15.56
CA ALA A 696 1.50 -14.18 17.00
C ALA A 696 2.34 -13.09 17.67
N ARG A 697 2.87 -12.10 16.92
CA ARG A 697 3.61 -10.98 17.51
C ARG A 697 2.73 -10.28 18.55
N ASP A 698 3.21 -10.18 19.78
CA ASP A 698 2.58 -9.30 20.77
C ASP A 698 2.56 -7.89 20.18
N ARG A 699 1.40 -7.23 20.16
CA ARG A 699 1.17 -5.87 19.62
C ARG A 699 0.64 -4.92 20.68
N ASP A 700 0.52 -5.41 21.90
CA ASP A 700 -0.21 -4.72 22.93
C ASP A 700 0.61 -3.55 23.47
N VAL A 701 -0.12 -2.55 23.93
CA VAL A 701 0.45 -1.34 24.54
C VAL A 701 -0.11 -1.23 25.94
N LYS A 702 0.77 -1.17 26.93
CA LYS A 702 0.38 -0.96 28.32
C LYS A 702 0.54 0.50 28.68
N LEU A 703 -0.49 1.12 29.26
CA LEU A 703 -0.46 2.48 29.77
C LEU A 703 -0.07 2.50 31.25
N THR A 704 0.37 3.67 31.74
CA THR A 704 0.57 3.88 33.19
C THR A 704 -0.70 4.33 33.90
N VAL A 705 -1.74 4.68 33.14
CA VAL A 705 -3.03 5.14 33.65
C VAL A 705 -3.68 4.01 34.46
N ASP A 706 -4.21 4.35 35.62
CA ASP A 706 -5.10 3.47 36.40
C ASP A 706 -6.53 3.82 36.04
N ILE A 707 -7.25 2.92 35.36
CA ILE A 707 -8.60 3.24 34.89
C ILE A 707 -9.58 3.53 36.03
N ARG A 708 -9.37 2.92 37.21
CA ARG A 708 -10.19 3.18 38.40
C ARG A 708 -10.02 4.62 38.85
N LEU A 709 -8.77 5.09 38.94
CA LEU A 709 -8.48 6.47 39.31
C LEU A 709 -8.94 7.45 38.22
N GLN A 710 -8.76 7.12 36.94
CA GLN A 710 -9.20 7.95 35.80
C GLN A 710 -10.71 8.21 35.84
N LEU A 711 -11.52 7.18 36.08
CA LEU A 711 -12.98 7.32 36.17
C LEU A 711 -13.40 8.14 37.39
N ARG A 712 -12.81 7.87 38.57
CA ARG A 712 -13.09 8.65 39.79
C ARG A 712 -12.66 10.11 39.63
N ALA A 713 -11.50 10.35 39.02
CA ALA A 713 -11.00 11.68 38.70
C ALA A 713 -11.96 12.46 37.81
N LYS A 714 -12.50 11.83 36.76
CA LYS A 714 -13.48 12.44 35.86
C LYS A 714 -14.79 12.76 36.58
N GLU A 715 -15.32 11.80 37.33
CA GLU A 715 -16.54 11.98 38.10
C GLU A 715 -16.43 13.13 39.12
N ILE A 716 -15.33 13.18 39.89
CA ILE A 716 -15.04 14.23 40.86
C ILE A 716 -14.93 15.59 40.17
N LEU A 717 -14.14 15.68 39.10
CA LEU A 717 -13.94 16.93 38.36
C LEU A 717 -15.28 17.45 37.80
N GLU A 718 -16.02 16.61 37.06
CA GLU A 718 -17.29 17.02 36.45
C GLU A 718 -18.34 17.41 37.47
N ARG A 719 -18.46 16.67 38.58
CA ARG A 719 -19.39 17.02 39.67
C ARG A 719 -19.02 18.37 40.29
N ARG A 720 -17.74 18.62 40.53
CA ARG A 720 -17.26 19.88 41.13
C ARG A 720 -17.36 21.06 40.17
N LEU A 721 -17.11 20.85 38.88
CA LEU A 721 -17.35 21.84 37.83
C LEU A 721 -18.82 22.27 37.81
N ARG A 722 -19.76 21.31 37.77
CA ARG A 722 -21.21 21.60 37.85
C ARG A 722 -21.59 22.38 39.10
N GLN A 723 -21.07 22.02 40.26
CA GLN A 723 -21.32 22.74 41.53
C GLN A 723 -20.78 24.17 41.52
N ALA A 724 -19.69 24.40 40.80
CA ALA A 724 -19.07 25.72 40.66
C ALA A 724 -19.68 26.57 39.53
N GLY A 725 -20.65 26.04 38.78
CA GLY A 725 -21.18 26.71 37.58
C GLY A 725 -20.17 26.81 36.44
N ALA A 726 -19.14 25.95 36.44
CA ALA A 726 -18.12 25.89 35.41
C ALA A 726 -18.33 24.65 34.52
N SER A 727 -17.88 24.74 33.28
CA SER A 727 -17.95 23.63 32.31
C SER A 727 -16.58 23.05 31.97
N ASN A 728 -15.52 23.83 32.17
CA ASN A 728 -14.19 23.54 31.64
C ASN A 728 -13.18 23.36 32.76
N GLY A 729 -12.36 22.31 32.67
CA GLY A 729 -11.31 22.05 33.64
C GLY A 729 -10.44 20.86 33.27
N ALA A 730 -9.37 20.69 34.04
CA ALA A 730 -8.47 19.57 33.89
C ALA A 730 -7.85 19.14 35.22
N LEU A 731 -7.51 17.87 35.29
CA LEU A 731 -6.88 17.23 36.45
C LEU A 731 -5.82 16.26 35.97
N VAL A 732 -4.62 16.35 36.56
CA VAL A 732 -3.52 15.40 36.33
C VAL A 732 -3.07 14.84 37.67
N VAL A 733 -2.85 13.53 37.72
CA VAL A 733 -2.24 12.82 38.85
C VAL A 733 -1.09 11.97 38.32
N MET A 734 0.08 12.09 38.94
CA MET A 734 1.27 11.31 38.57
C MET A 734 2.08 10.88 39.78
N GLU A 735 2.77 9.75 39.66
CA GLU A 735 3.76 9.30 40.63
C GLU A 735 5.00 10.20 40.57
N ALA A 736 5.42 10.75 41.72
CA ALA A 736 6.52 11.71 41.78
C ALA A 736 7.88 11.07 41.46
N GLY A 737 8.10 9.81 41.85
CA GLY A 737 9.37 9.11 41.64
C GLY A 737 9.58 8.66 40.20
N THR A 738 8.53 8.16 39.54
CA THR A 738 8.61 7.54 38.21
C THR A 738 8.14 8.46 37.08
N GLY A 739 7.26 9.43 37.39
CA GLY A 739 6.54 10.21 36.39
C GLY A 739 5.37 9.46 35.74
N ASP A 740 4.97 8.30 36.26
CA ASP A 740 3.81 7.56 35.75
C ASP A 740 2.55 8.41 35.93
N VAL A 741 1.91 8.76 34.81
CA VAL A 741 0.63 9.47 34.83
C VAL A 741 -0.46 8.44 35.12
N LEU A 742 -1.10 8.57 36.29
CA LEU A 742 -2.12 7.64 36.76
C LEU A 742 -3.52 8.06 36.34
N ALA A 743 -3.76 9.37 36.27
CA ALA A 743 -4.99 9.94 35.75
C ALA A 743 -4.71 11.27 35.04
N MET A 744 -5.42 11.50 33.95
CA MET A 744 -5.31 12.70 33.12
C MET A 744 -6.67 12.99 32.48
N VAL A 745 -7.39 13.94 33.06
CA VAL A 745 -8.78 14.26 32.70
C VAL A 745 -8.83 15.65 32.09
N SER A 746 -9.54 15.76 30.97
CA SER A 746 -9.93 17.01 30.32
C SER A 746 -11.44 17.03 30.20
N THR A 747 -12.07 18.16 30.56
CA THR A 747 -13.52 18.36 30.47
C THR A 747 -13.81 19.73 29.84
N PRO A 748 -14.79 19.84 28.93
CA PRO A 748 -15.56 18.75 28.32
C PRO A 748 -14.70 17.84 27.43
N SER A 749 -15.21 16.65 27.15
CA SER A 749 -14.56 15.64 26.31
C SER A 749 -15.61 15.05 25.37
N ALA A 750 -15.25 14.84 24.10
CA ALA A 750 -16.14 14.22 23.15
C ALA A 750 -16.58 12.82 23.63
N ASN A 751 -17.88 12.56 23.57
CA ASN A 751 -18.43 11.24 23.83
C ASN A 751 -19.08 10.73 22.53
N PRO A 752 -18.35 10.03 21.65
CA PRO A 752 -18.97 9.46 20.46
C PRO A 752 -19.84 8.26 20.89
N PRO A 753 -21.19 8.35 20.90
CA PRO A 753 -21.97 7.13 21.09
C PRO A 753 -21.81 6.27 19.83
N ALA A 754 -21.94 4.95 20.00
CA ALA A 754 -22.07 4.03 18.89
C ALA A 754 -23.20 4.50 17.95
N GLY A 755 -22.85 5.06 16.80
CA GLY A 755 -23.79 5.29 15.69
C GLY A 755 -24.48 6.66 15.54
N ARG A 756 -23.94 7.80 16.01
CA ARG A 756 -24.48 9.12 15.58
C ARG A 756 -23.44 10.23 15.43
N ALA A 757 -23.37 10.79 14.21
CA ALA A 757 -22.44 11.84 13.80
C ALA A 757 -22.89 13.24 14.25
N VAL A 758 -22.52 13.64 15.46
CA VAL A 758 -22.31 15.06 15.77
C VAL A 758 -20.81 15.25 15.86
N PRO A 759 -20.19 16.08 14.99
CA PRO A 759 -18.76 16.37 15.08
C PRO A 759 -18.45 16.96 16.45
N ALA A 760 -17.35 16.51 17.07
CA ALA A 760 -16.92 17.08 18.33
C ALA A 760 -16.64 18.58 18.16
N THR A 761 -17.03 19.37 19.16
CA THR A 761 -16.70 20.80 19.19
C THR A 761 -15.20 21.01 19.40
N PRO A 762 -14.62 22.15 18.98
CA PRO A 762 -13.22 22.46 19.26
C PRO A 762 -12.87 22.39 20.75
N ASP A 763 -13.84 22.72 21.60
CA ASP A 763 -13.72 22.70 23.06
C ASP A 763 -13.65 21.28 23.63
N GLU A 764 -14.42 20.34 23.07
CA GLU A 764 -14.39 18.90 23.40
C GLU A 764 -13.17 18.16 22.85
N LEU A 765 -12.54 18.71 21.79
CA LEU A 765 -11.33 18.18 21.18
C LEU A 765 -10.06 18.65 21.90
N LEU A 766 -10.12 19.75 22.67
CA LEU A 766 -8.98 20.30 23.39
C LEU A 766 -8.60 19.40 24.57
N ASP A 767 -7.41 18.80 24.51
CA ASP A 767 -6.78 18.22 25.69
C ASP A 767 -6.15 19.31 26.56
N ARG A 768 -6.96 19.76 27.52
CA ARG A 768 -6.61 20.79 28.49
C ARG A 768 -5.50 20.38 29.43
N ALA A 769 -5.40 19.08 29.73
CA ALA A 769 -4.45 18.58 30.70
C ALA A 769 -3.00 18.69 30.18
N ARG A 770 -2.77 18.35 28.90
CA ARG A 770 -1.42 18.40 28.30
C ARG A 770 -1.12 19.66 27.52
N TYR A 771 -2.12 20.19 26.80
CA TYR A 771 -1.90 21.26 25.82
C TYR A 771 -2.65 22.55 26.12
N GLY A 772 -3.64 22.53 27.04
CA GLY A 772 -4.26 23.74 27.56
C GLY A 772 -3.23 24.63 28.26
N GLN A 773 -3.06 25.85 27.77
CA GLN A 773 -2.12 26.83 28.30
C GLN A 773 -2.86 27.90 29.08
N TYR A 774 -2.50 28.05 30.35
CA TYR A 774 -3.19 28.97 31.25
C TYR A 774 -2.19 29.73 32.11
N PRO A 775 -2.53 30.96 32.54
CA PRO A 775 -1.74 31.63 33.56
C PRO A 775 -1.79 30.80 34.86
N PRO A 776 -0.64 30.44 35.45
CA PRO A 776 -0.58 29.63 36.68
C PRO A 776 -1.06 30.36 37.93
N GLY A 777 -1.05 31.70 37.89
CA GLY A 777 -1.21 32.55 39.08
C GLY A 777 -0.27 32.11 40.20
N SER A 778 -0.75 32.21 41.43
CA SER A 778 0.06 31.96 42.63
C SER A 778 0.67 30.54 42.76
N THR A 779 0.33 29.57 41.90
CA THR A 779 1.05 28.29 41.86
C THR A 779 2.49 28.44 41.33
N PHE A 780 2.75 29.44 40.47
CA PHE A 780 4.08 29.73 39.93
C PHE A 780 5.05 30.31 40.95
N LYS A 781 4.55 30.78 42.11
CA LYS A 781 5.40 31.18 43.24
C LYS A 781 6.35 30.06 43.66
N LEU A 782 5.95 28.80 43.47
CA LEU A 782 6.84 27.65 43.67
C LEU A 782 8.05 27.70 42.73
N VAL A 783 7.85 28.01 41.44
CA VAL A 783 8.92 28.13 40.45
C VAL A 783 9.84 29.31 40.79
N THR A 784 9.28 30.46 41.17
CA THR A 784 10.07 31.62 41.62
C THR A 784 10.88 31.31 42.87
N ALA A 785 10.30 30.58 43.84
CA ALA A 785 11.01 30.13 45.03
C ALA A 785 12.12 29.13 44.69
N MET A 786 11.88 28.19 43.77
CA MET A 786 12.90 27.27 43.27
C MET A 786 14.05 28.03 42.61
N ALA A 787 13.76 29.03 41.77
CA ALA A 787 14.79 29.86 41.14
C ALA A 787 15.64 30.64 42.17
N ALA A 788 15.00 31.17 43.21
CA ALA A 788 15.70 31.84 44.30
C ALA A 788 16.61 30.86 45.07
N LEU A 789 16.08 29.71 45.48
CA LEU A 789 16.80 28.74 46.32
C LEU A 789 17.89 27.96 45.57
N ASP A 790 17.78 27.82 44.26
CA ASP A 790 18.81 27.28 43.37
C ASP A 790 19.98 28.26 43.22
N GLY A 791 19.70 29.56 43.16
CA GLY A 791 20.73 30.61 43.11
C GLY A 791 21.41 30.87 44.45
N ASP A 792 20.63 30.98 45.53
CA ASP A 792 21.12 31.19 46.90
C ASP A 792 20.16 30.62 47.96
N ALA A 793 20.61 29.58 48.66
CA ALA A 793 19.84 28.92 49.72
C ALA A 793 19.53 29.85 50.91
N ALA A 794 20.33 30.91 51.14
CA ALA A 794 20.09 31.87 52.22
C ALA A 794 18.81 32.69 51.99
N LEU A 795 18.32 32.77 50.75
CA LEU A 795 17.08 33.45 50.41
C LEU A 795 15.83 32.82 51.04
N ALA A 796 15.92 31.59 51.57
CA ALA A 796 14.86 31.00 52.40
C ALA A 796 14.47 31.90 53.60
N ASN A 797 15.46 32.61 54.16
CA ASN A 797 15.30 33.51 55.30
C ASN A 797 15.11 34.98 54.90
N ARG A 798 15.12 35.29 53.60
CA ARG A 798 14.94 36.65 53.10
C ARG A 798 13.55 37.15 53.43
N THR A 799 13.47 38.36 53.98
CA THR A 799 12.19 38.99 54.34
C THR A 799 11.86 40.17 53.45
N TYR A 800 10.57 40.31 53.10
CA TYR A 800 10.04 41.47 52.39
C TYR A 800 8.75 41.98 53.03
N GLN A 801 8.43 43.24 52.76
CA GLN A 801 7.25 43.91 53.33
C GLN A 801 6.03 43.81 52.41
N CYS A 802 4.88 43.49 53.00
CA CYS A 802 3.55 43.72 52.46
C CYS A 802 2.84 44.77 53.34
N ARG A 803 2.48 45.90 52.73
CA ARG A 803 1.93 47.09 53.39
C ARG A 803 0.54 47.45 52.86
N PRO A 804 -0.27 48.23 53.59
CA PRO A 804 -1.48 48.84 53.03
C PRO A 804 -1.13 49.78 51.87
N LEU A 805 -1.94 49.80 50.81
CA LEU A 805 -1.73 50.63 49.62
C LEU A 805 -2.63 51.89 49.58
N GLY A 806 -3.47 52.09 50.61
CA GLY A 806 -4.34 53.27 50.74
C GLY A 806 -5.67 53.18 49.98
N ASP A 807 -5.82 52.25 49.04
CA ASP A 807 -7.05 51.98 48.28
C ASP A 807 -7.89 50.84 48.87
N GLY A 808 -7.70 50.54 50.16
CA GLY A 808 -8.31 49.39 50.83
C GLY A 808 -7.69 48.04 50.48
N ARG A 809 -6.62 48.00 49.67
CA ARG A 809 -5.84 46.79 49.36
C ARG A 809 -4.51 46.79 50.11
N CYS A 810 -3.90 45.60 50.21
CA CYS A 810 -2.52 45.45 50.64
C CYS A 810 -1.62 44.99 49.47
N GLY A 811 -0.32 45.20 49.65
CA GLY A 811 0.69 44.80 48.68
C GLY A 811 1.99 45.58 48.83
N ASN A 812 2.64 45.94 47.72
CA ASN A 812 3.79 46.86 47.75
C ASN A 812 4.01 47.59 46.42
N THR A 813 4.80 48.66 46.43
CA THR A 813 5.35 49.32 45.24
C THR A 813 6.85 49.04 45.16
N ILE A 814 7.34 48.75 43.96
CA ILE A 814 8.75 48.40 43.72
C ILE A 814 9.39 49.54 42.94
N ALA A 815 10.56 50.01 43.38
CA ALA A 815 11.28 51.08 42.69
C ALA A 815 11.59 50.68 41.22
N GLY A 816 11.34 51.60 40.29
CA GLY A 816 11.47 51.33 38.84
C GLY A 816 10.22 50.73 38.18
N TRP A 817 9.12 50.54 38.93
CA TRP A 817 7.87 49.97 38.43
C TRP A 817 6.66 50.86 38.74
N ASN A 818 5.91 51.22 37.70
CA ASN A 818 4.82 52.21 37.80
C ASN A 818 3.50 51.65 38.36
N ARG A 819 3.33 50.31 38.37
CA ARG A 819 2.11 49.66 38.87
C ARG A 819 2.37 49.05 40.25
N ALA A 820 1.53 49.39 41.22
CA ALA A 820 1.55 48.76 42.53
C ALA A 820 1.19 47.26 42.41
N ILE A 821 1.92 46.42 43.14
CA ILE A 821 1.63 44.99 43.28
C ILE A 821 0.59 44.84 44.37
N LYS A 822 -0.54 44.20 44.04
CA LYS A 822 -1.66 44.02 44.97
C LYS A 822 -1.79 42.54 45.33
N ASP A 823 -2.00 42.27 46.61
CA ASP A 823 -2.45 40.97 47.12
C ASP A 823 -3.94 40.76 46.82
N ASP A 824 -4.50 39.58 47.15
CA ASP A 824 -5.87 39.20 46.75
C ASP A 824 -6.94 40.12 47.39
N ILE A 825 -8.15 40.12 46.81
CA ILE A 825 -9.23 40.98 47.31
C ILE A 825 -9.67 40.51 48.69
N GLY A 826 -9.62 41.41 49.68
CA GLY A 826 -10.01 41.12 51.06
C GLY A 826 -8.86 40.77 52.00
N ASP A 827 -7.62 40.68 51.49
CA ASP A 827 -6.44 40.51 52.33
C ASP A 827 -6.11 41.77 53.15
N HIS A 828 -5.62 41.55 54.36
CA HIS A 828 -4.97 42.60 55.16
C HIS A 828 -3.45 42.58 54.92
N ALA A 829 -2.77 43.69 55.24
CA ALA A 829 -1.32 43.76 55.09
C ALA A 829 -0.64 42.65 55.89
N HIS A 830 0.13 41.82 55.19
CA HIS A 830 0.77 40.65 55.80
C HIS A 830 2.02 41.00 56.63
N GLY A 831 2.48 42.25 56.58
CA GLY A 831 3.66 42.72 57.31
C GLY A 831 4.97 42.25 56.66
N THR A 832 6.01 42.12 57.47
CA THR A 832 7.31 41.59 57.04
C THR A 832 7.30 40.07 57.13
N LEU A 833 7.48 39.40 56.00
CA LEU A 833 7.34 37.94 55.87
C LEU A 833 8.62 37.28 55.40
N SER A 834 8.93 36.08 55.90
CA SER A 834 9.89 35.14 55.28
C SER A 834 9.26 34.39 54.09
N MET A 835 10.07 33.69 53.30
CA MET A 835 9.60 32.92 52.13
C MET A 835 8.53 31.89 52.52
N GLU A 836 8.78 31.14 53.60
CA GLU A 836 7.87 30.11 54.09
C GLU A 836 6.48 30.67 54.41
N ARG A 837 6.43 31.77 55.18
CA ARG A 837 5.16 32.42 55.52
C ARG A 837 4.50 33.05 54.29
N ALA A 838 5.29 33.65 53.39
CA ALA A 838 4.80 34.22 52.14
C ALA A 838 4.19 33.17 51.20
N ILE A 839 4.72 31.94 51.16
CA ILE A 839 4.10 30.80 50.46
C ILE A 839 2.77 30.45 51.11
N ALA A 840 2.74 30.32 52.45
CA ALA A 840 1.55 29.92 53.21
C ALA A 840 0.37 30.88 53.05
N VAL A 841 0.60 32.20 53.17
CA VAL A 841 -0.44 33.23 52.98
C VAL A 841 -0.55 33.68 51.52
N SER A 842 0.27 33.14 50.62
CA SER A 842 0.25 33.45 49.19
C SER A 842 0.46 34.94 48.88
N CYS A 843 1.44 35.61 49.48
CA CYS A 843 1.69 37.04 49.30
C CYS A 843 2.35 37.38 47.94
N ASN A 844 1.62 38.00 47.01
CA ASN A 844 2.09 38.58 45.74
C ASN A 844 3.21 39.61 45.95
N ALA A 845 3.07 40.49 46.95
CA ALA A 845 4.05 41.54 47.20
C ALA A 845 5.43 40.99 47.55
N TYR A 846 5.50 39.92 48.36
CA TYR A 846 6.75 39.23 48.67
C TYR A 846 7.41 38.67 47.40
N PHE A 847 6.65 37.91 46.60
CA PHE A 847 7.19 37.25 45.41
C PHE A 847 7.58 38.22 44.29
N ALA A 848 6.87 39.33 44.15
CA ALA A 848 7.26 40.39 43.23
C ALA A 848 8.60 41.04 43.63
N GLN A 849 8.81 41.30 44.93
CA GLN A 849 10.07 41.82 45.44
C GLN A 849 11.21 40.81 45.29
N LEU A 850 10.98 39.54 45.65
CA LEU A 850 11.95 38.45 45.44
C LEU A 850 12.36 38.34 43.97
N GLY A 851 11.36 38.36 43.07
CA GLY A 851 11.56 38.29 41.63
C GLY A 851 12.41 39.45 41.08
N VAL A 852 12.19 40.68 41.54
CA VAL A 852 12.89 41.87 41.05
C VAL A 852 14.27 42.05 41.69
N HIS A 853 14.37 41.87 43.01
CA HIS A 853 15.58 42.23 43.74
C HIS A 853 16.63 41.12 43.76
N ASP A 854 16.21 39.85 43.87
CA ASP A 854 17.14 38.76 44.16
C ASP A 854 17.18 37.69 43.05
N VAL A 855 16.10 37.47 42.27
CA VAL A 855 16.06 36.43 41.21
C VAL A 855 16.38 36.99 39.81
N GLY A 856 15.67 38.02 39.37
CA GLY A 856 15.80 38.56 38.01
C GLY A 856 15.12 37.69 36.92
N SER A 857 14.86 38.28 35.75
CA SER A 857 14.15 37.59 34.67
C SER A 857 14.92 36.45 34.03
N LYS A 858 16.26 36.50 34.01
CA LYS A 858 17.11 35.45 33.44
C LYS A 858 17.07 34.16 34.26
N ALA A 859 17.26 34.24 35.58
CA ALA A 859 17.24 33.07 36.45
C ALA A 859 15.83 32.46 36.52
N LEU A 860 14.79 33.32 36.54
CA LEU A 860 13.40 32.86 36.49
C LEU A 860 13.10 32.09 35.19
N ALA A 861 13.52 32.63 34.03
CA ALA A 861 13.38 31.94 32.74
C ALA A 861 14.15 30.62 32.69
N ALA A 862 15.41 30.61 33.17
CA ALA A 862 16.24 29.41 33.18
C ALA A 862 15.65 28.29 34.07
N MET A 863 15.12 28.64 35.25
CA MET A 863 14.43 27.67 36.11
C MET A 863 13.14 27.16 35.47
N ALA A 864 12.35 28.06 34.86
CA ALA A 864 11.15 27.67 34.13
C ALA A 864 11.48 26.72 32.96
N GLU A 865 12.53 27.01 32.19
CA GLU A 865 13.01 26.16 31.09
C GLU A 865 13.49 24.79 31.58
N ARG A 866 14.27 24.72 32.68
CA ARG A 866 14.67 23.46 33.34
C ARG A 866 13.45 22.62 33.75
N LEU A 867 12.35 23.28 34.14
CA LEU A 867 11.07 22.64 34.46
C LEU A 867 10.18 22.38 33.24
N GLY A 868 10.61 22.77 32.04
CA GLY A 868 9.88 22.67 30.77
C GLY A 868 8.67 23.60 30.65
N LEU A 869 8.64 24.70 31.40
CA LEU A 869 7.61 25.74 31.37
C LEU A 869 7.99 26.86 30.38
N SER A 870 6.98 27.60 29.90
CA SER A 870 7.20 28.80 29.08
C SER A 870 6.98 30.06 29.91
N THR A 871 7.90 31.01 29.80
CA THR A 871 7.76 32.37 30.36
C THR A 871 7.47 33.41 29.28
N GLY A 872 7.11 32.98 28.07
CA GLY A 872 6.91 33.85 26.90
C GLY A 872 8.20 34.52 26.42
N ASP A 873 8.07 35.63 25.71
CA ASP A 873 9.21 36.36 25.15
C ASP A 873 10.12 36.93 26.28
N PRO A 874 11.45 36.78 26.20
CA PRO A 874 12.36 37.28 27.24
C PRO A 874 12.30 38.80 27.49
N ARG A 875 11.90 39.61 26.49
CA ARG A 875 11.72 41.05 26.66
C ARG A 875 10.42 41.33 27.40
N GLU A 876 9.33 40.67 27.03
CA GLU A 876 8.05 40.75 27.75
C GLU A 876 8.20 40.30 29.20
N LEU A 877 8.91 39.20 29.45
CA LEU A 877 9.21 38.71 30.79
C LEU A 877 9.97 39.77 31.61
N ARG A 878 10.96 40.43 31.01
CA ARG A 878 11.71 41.50 31.68
C ARG A 878 10.82 42.70 32.00
N GLN A 879 9.92 43.07 31.08
CA GLN A 879 8.97 44.17 31.23
C GLN A 879 7.80 43.85 32.17
N ALA A 880 7.56 42.59 32.50
CA ALA A 880 6.49 42.15 33.40
C ALA A 880 7.01 41.41 34.64
N LEU A 881 8.31 41.47 34.94
CA LEU A 881 8.97 40.62 35.93
C LEU A 881 8.28 40.57 37.31
N PRO A 882 7.85 41.69 37.93
CA PRO A 882 7.12 41.64 39.20
C PRO A 882 5.85 40.78 39.13
N PHE A 883 5.13 40.83 38.01
CA PHE A 883 3.89 40.09 37.76
C PHE A 883 4.19 38.62 37.43
N ALA A 884 5.20 38.37 36.58
CA ALA A 884 5.68 37.04 36.24
C ALA A 884 6.14 36.26 37.46
N ALA A 885 6.78 36.92 38.43
CA ALA A 885 7.27 36.30 39.66
C ALA A 885 6.17 35.67 40.54
N TYR A 886 4.90 36.05 40.37
CA TYR A 886 3.76 35.38 41.00
C TYR A 886 2.78 34.75 40.00
N GLY A 887 3.24 34.49 38.77
CA GLY A 887 2.52 33.70 37.77
C GLY A 887 1.51 34.46 36.93
N GLN A 888 1.72 35.77 36.74
CA GLN A 888 0.98 36.63 35.82
C GLN A 888 1.87 37.13 34.66
N GLY A 889 1.34 37.97 33.77
CA GLY A 889 2.10 38.46 32.61
C GLY A 889 2.25 37.36 31.55
N PRO A 890 3.43 37.18 30.92
CA PRO A 890 3.60 36.28 29.77
C PRO A 890 3.70 34.79 30.13
N VAL A 891 3.56 34.44 31.41
CA VAL A 891 3.75 33.06 31.90
C VAL A 891 2.51 32.21 31.62
N LEU A 892 2.69 31.12 30.87
CA LEU A 892 1.66 30.14 30.58
C LEU A 892 2.15 28.73 30.88
N VAL A 893 1.32 27.93 31.53
CA VAL A 893 1.62 26.56 31.92
C VAL A 893 0.47 25.62 31.60
N THR A 894 0.78 24.33 31.49
CA THR A 894 -0.24 23.28 31.36
C THR A 894 -0.42 22.58 32.71
N PRO A 895 -1.60 22.01 32.99
CA PRO A 895 -1.84 21.23 34.21
C PRO A 895 -0.82 20.10 34.39
N PHE A 896 -0.49 19.37 33.31
CA PHE A 896 0.53 18.33 33.32
C PHE A 896 1.89 18.86 33.80
N LYS A 897 2.33 20.01 33.27
CA LYS A 897 3.62 20.60 33.68
C LYS A 897 3.58 21.10 35.12
N MET A 898 2.46 21.62 35.61
CA MET A 898 2.34 22.02 37.01
C MET A 898 2.26 20.85 37.99
N ALA A 899 1.66 19.72 37.59
CA ALA A 899 1.74 18.48 38.36
C ALA A 899 3.20 18.01 38.46
N ARG A 900 3.97 18.17 37.37
CA ARG A 900 5.40 17.84 37.33
C ARG A 900 6.25 18.75 38.21
N VAL A 901 5.93 20.05 38.33
CA VAL A 901 6.58 20.95 39.32
C VAL A 901 6.34 20.43 40.74
N ALA A 902 5.12 20.03 41.07
CA ALA A 902 4.82 19.43 42.36
C ALA A 902 5.54 18.08 42.55
N ALA A 903 5.64 17.27 41.50
CA ALA A 903 6.41 16.01 41.50
C ALA A 903 7.88 16.25 41.82
N THR A 904 8.50 17.27 41.21
CA THR A 904 9.90 17.65 41.48
C THR A 904 10.12 17.94 42.97
N ILE A 905 9.23 18.72 43.59
CA ILE A 905 9.33 19.03 45.03
C ILE A 905 9.08 17.77 45.86
N ALA A 906 8.07 16.99 45.51
CA ALA A 906 7.71 15.75 46.20
C ALA A 906 8.84 14.71 46.18
N ALA A 907 9.60 14.63 45.07
CA ALA A 907 10.71 13.70 44.83
C ALA A 907 12.08 14.28 45.23
N GLY A 908 12.13 15.25 46.15
CA GLY A 908 13.39 15.76 46.70
C GLY A 908 14.21 16.61 45.73
N GLY A 909 13.54 17.31 44.81
CA GLY A 909 14.16 18.22 43.83
C GLY A 909 14.54 17.57 42.50
N ARG A 910 14.22 16.29 42.31
CA ARG A 910 14.45 15.54 41.06
C ARG A 910 13.17 15.49 40.23
N MET A 911 13.19 16.05 39.03
CA MET A 911 12.03 16.14 38.15
C MET A 911 11.92 14.90 37.24
N PRO A 912 10.82 14.12 37.32
CA PRO A 912 10.58 13.04 36.37
C PRO A 912 10.15 13.60 34.99
N GLN A 913 10.32 12.84 33.90
CA GLN A 913 9.90 13.30 32.56
C GLN A 913 8.37 13.34 32.37
N GLY A 914 7.67 12.36 32.96
CA GLY A 914 6.23 12.17 32.85
C GLY A 914 5.85 11.28 31.66
N ARG A 915 5.28 10.09 31.91
CA ARG A 915 4.92 9.10 30.87
C ARG A 915 3.51 8.55 31.07
N TRP A 916 2.83 8.21 29.97
CA TRP A 916 1.51 7.53 29.96
C TRP A 916 1.53 6.17 29.26
N VAL A 917 2.65 5.78 28.66
CA VAL A 917 2.91 4.45 28.07
C VAL A 917 4.04 3.77 28.86
N ALA A 918 3.85 2.52 29.26
CA ALA A 918 4.83 1.70 29.97
C ALA A 918 5.71 0.86 29.00
N GLY A 919 6.89 0.40 29.44
CA GLY A 919 7.72 -0.61 28.74
C GLY A 919 9.05 -0.14 28.14
N ASP A 920 9.95 -1.09 27.88
CA ASP A 920 11.42 -0.98 27.68
C ASP A 920 11.92 -0.22 26.42
N GLY A 921 11.04 0.49 25.71
CA GLY A 921 11.39 1.33 24.56
C GLY A 921 10.91 2.77 24.66
N ASN A 922 10.31 3.16 25.79
CA ASN A 922 9.85 4.53 26.00
C ASN A 922 11.04 5.42 26.42
N ALA A 923 11.40 6.41 25.60
CA ALA A 923 12.46 7.38 25.91
C ALA A 923 12.18 8.22 27.18
N ARG A 924 10.94 8.26 27.68
CA ARG A 924 10.58 8.97 28.92
C ARG A 924 10.79 8.13 30.19
N GLN A 925 11.75 7.21 30.16
CA GLN A 925 12.25 6.47 31.32
C GLN A 925 13.60 6.96 31.82
N ASP A 926 14.15 7.99 31.18
CA ASP A 926 15.41 8.60 31.57
C ASP A 926 15.41 9.02 33.04
N VAL A 927 16.60 8.98 33.65
CA VAL A 927 16.80 9.35 35.06
C VAL A 927 16.22 10.75 35.32
N PRO A 928 15.44 10.94 36.40
CA PRO A 928 14.90 12.24 36.77
C PRO A 928 15.96 13.35 36.80
N VAL A 929 15.63 14.51 36.24
CA VAL A 929 16.54 15.66 36.12
C VAL A 929 16.70 16.34 37.47
N ALA A 930 17.92 16.55 37.94
CA ALA A 930 18.17 17.32 39.17
C ALA A 930 17.85 18.81 38.93
N VAL A 931 16.78 19.31 39.54
CA VAL A 931 16.33 20.70 39.42
C VAL A 931 16.69 21.52 40.65
N LEU A 932 16.52 20.93 41.83
CA LEU A 932 16.79 21.60 43.11
C LEU A 932 17.50 20.63 44.05
N ALA A 933 18.36 21.14 44.93
CA ALA A 933 18.95 20.32 45.97
C ALA A 933 17.91 19.89 47.02
N GLU A 934 18.12 18.70 47.60
CA GLU A 934 17.13 18.03 48.45
C GLU A 934 16.71 18.86 49.70
N PRO A 935 17.63 19.53 50.44
CA PRO A 935 17.22 20.36 51.58
C PRO A 935 16.26 21.50 51.19
N GLN A 936 16.49 22.13 50.04
CA GLN A 936 15.65 23.20 49.51
C GLN A 936 14.29 22.65 49.05
N ALA A 937 14.25 21.45 48.47
CA ALA A 937 12.99 20.78 48.14
C ALA A 937 12.17 20.42 49.39
N ILE A 938 12.83 19.95 50.46
CA ILE A 938 12.20 19.68 51.76
C ILE A 938 11.63 20.96 52.37
N PHE A 939 12.38 22.07 52.30
CA PHE A 939 11.91 23.38 52.75
C PHE A 939 10.64 23.80 52.00
N LEU A 940 10.62 23.70 50.67
CA LEU A 940 9.45 24.03 49.86
C LEU A 940 8.27 23.10 50.15
N ALA A 941 8.51 21.80 50.34
CA ALA A 941 7.49 20.84 50.77
C ALA A 941 6.85 21.25 52.12
N GLY A 942 7.66 21.67 53.10
CA GLY A 942 7.19 22.20 54.37
C GLY A 942 6.37 23.49 54.23
N ALA A 943 6.83 24.42 53.40
CA ALA A 943 6.09 25.64 53.10
C ALA A 943 4.73 25.35 52.42
N MET A 944 4.70 24.40 51.47
CA MET A 944 3.47 23.89 50.84
C MET A 944 2.55 23.18 51.84
N ARG A 945 3.07 22.50 52.86
CA ARG A 945 2.27 21.94 53.95
C ARG A 945 1.59 23.05 54.74
N ARG A 946 2.27 24.18 55.00
CA ARG A 946 1.67 25.30 55.74
C ARG A 946 0.54 26.03 55.00
N VAL A 947 0.55 26.00 53.67
CA VAL A 947 -0.60 26.48 52.87
C VAL A 947 -1.89 25.74 53.26
N VAL A 948 -1.79 24.44 53.56
CA VAL A 948 -2.94 23.61 53.88
C VAL A 948 -3.25 23.49 55.37
N THR A 949 -2.32 23.80 56.27
CA THR A 949 -2.56 23.74 57.73
C THR A 949 -2.93 25.09 58.33
N GLU A 950 -2.37 26.18 57.79
CA GLU A 950 -2.49 27.52 58.36
C GLU A 950 -2.88 28.59 57.32
N GLY A 951 -2.72 28.28 56.03
CA GLY A 951 -2.81 29.22 54.92
C GLY A 951 -4.11 29.16 54.11
N THR A 952 -4.00 29.51 52.84
CA THR A 952 -5.12 29.73 51.91
C THR A 952 -5.98 28.48 51.65
N ALA A 953 -5.49 27.27 51.93
CA ALA A 953 -6.24 26.02 51.75
C ALA A 953 -6.71 25.39 53.09
N ARG A 954 -6.39 26.02 54.24
CA ARG A 954 -6.65 25.46 55.58
C ARG A 954 -8.06 24.94 55.77
N ARG A 955 -9.06 25.75 55.45
CA ARG A 955 -10.47 25.43 55.71
C ARG A 955 -10.92 24.15 54.98
N VAL A 956 -10.49 23.98 53.74
CA VAL A 956 -10.87 22.83 52.90
C VAL A 956 -10.07 21.58 53.26
N MET A 957 -8.81 21.74 53.66
CA MET A 957 -7.90 20.63 53.96
C MET A 957 -7.98 20.16 55.42
N SER A 958 -8.71 20.88 56.27
CA SER A 958 -8.96 20.47 57.65
C SER A 958 -9.64 19.11 57.71
N GLY A 959 -9.07 18.18 58.48
CA GLY A 959 -9.58 16.82 58.65
C GLY A 959 -9.43 15.93 57.42
N ALA A 960 -8.55 16.26 56.47
CA ALA A 960 -8.24 15.36 55.34
C ALA A 960 -7.65 14.02 55.84
N ALA A 961 -8.08 12.92 55.25
CA ALA A 961 -7.67 11.57 55.65
C ALA A 961 -6.21 11.22 55.28
N VAL A 962 -5.58 12.07 54.46
CA VAL A 962 -4.19 11.98 54.02
C VAL A 962 -3.56 13.36 54.17
N GLU A 963 -2.32 13.40 54.64
CA GLU A 963 -1.60 14.66 54.73
C GLU A 963 -1.21 15.19 53.35
N ILE A 964 -1.79 16.31 52.94
CA ILE A 964 -1.50 16.95 51.66
C ILE A 964 -0.50 18.09 51.86
N ALA A 965 0.38 18.34 50.89
CA ALA A 965 1.11 19.59 50.74
C ALA A 965 0.75 20.19 49.37
N GLY A 966 0.49 21.50 49.30
CA GLY A 966 0.06 22.09 48.04
C GLY A 966 0.14 23.61 48.00
N LYS A 967 -0.26 24.17 46.86
CA LYS A 967 -0.32 25.60 46.62
C LYS A 967 -1.59 25.95 45.86
N THR A 968 -2.37 26.89 46.39
CA THR A 968 -3.51 27.50 45.69
C THR A 968 -3.02 28.51 44.66
N GLY A 969 -3.75 28.64 43.55
CA GLY A 969 -3.60 29.71 42.58
C GLY A 969 -4.95 30.33 42.21
N THR A 970 -4.93 31.65 42.03
CA THR A 970 -6.02 32.43 41.44
C THR A 970 -5.39 33.22 40.30
N ALA A 971 -5.79 32.95 39.07
CA ALA A 971 -5.21 33.54 37.88
C ALA A 971 -6.21 34.48 37.21
N GLN A 972 -5.98 35.78 37.38
CA GLN A 972 -6.80 36.85 36.81
C GLN A 972 -6.76 36.84 35.27
N LEU A 973 -7.90 37.15 34.66
CA LEU A 973 -8.07 37.30 33.23
C LEU A 973 -8.52 38.73 32.91
N ASP A 974 -8.38 39.14 31.65
CA ASP A 974 -8.90 40.44 31.18
C ASP A 974 -10.43 40.51 31.24
N ARG A 975 -11.11 39.36 31.10
CA ARG A 975 -12.57 39.22 31.18
C ARG A 975 -12.95 37.88 31.82
N GLY A 976 -14.02 37.88 32.59
CA GLY A 976 -14.55 36.69 33.27
C GLY A 976 -13.96 36.47 34.67
N GLU A 977 -14.44 35.41 35.33
CA GLU A 977 -13.90 34.99 36.62
C GLU A 977 -12.45 34.46 36.48
N PRO A 978 -11.59 34.65 37.48
CA PRO A 978 -10.24 34.06 37.47
C PRO A 978 -10.25 32.53 37.31
N HIS A 979 -9.18 31.96 36.76
CA HIS A 979 -8.97 30.51 36.81
C HIS A 979 -8.55 30.07 38.22
N ALA A 980 -9.17 29.00 38.71
CA ALA A 980 -8.89 28.42 40.00
C ALA A 980 -7.90 27.26 39.87
N TRP A 981 -6.77 27.36 40.55
CA TRP A 981 -5.69 26.38 40.53
C TRP A 981 -5.43 25.75 41.90
N PHE A 982 -5.05 24.47 41.90
CA PHE A 982 -4.40 23.83 43.02
C PHE A 982 -3.37 22.81 42.51
N THR A 983 -2.12 22.93 42.95
CA THR A 983 -1.08 21.94 42.65
C THR A 983 -0.44 21.46 43.96
N GLY A 984 -0.07 20.20 44.04
CA GLY A 984 0.43 19.62 45.28
C GLY A 984 0.80 18.16 45.17
N PHE A 985 1.10 17.57 46.32
CA PHE A 985 1.38 16.15 46.43
C PHE A 985 0.90 15.58 47.76
N ALA A 986 0.75 14.25 47.80
CA ALA A 986 0.37 13.49 48.97
C ALA A 986 0.94 12.05 48.90
N PRO A 987 1.15 11.38 50.05
CA PRO A 987 1.14 11.94 51.39
C PRO A 987 2.40 12.77 51.67
N PHE A 988 2.25 13.86 52.44
CA PHE A 988 3.34 14.75 52.82
C PHE A 988 4.44 14.00 53.59
N ASN A 989 4.04 13.13 54.52
CA ASN A 989 4.93 12.32 55.34
C ASN A 989 5.35 10.99 54.69
N GLY A 990 4.94 10.71 53.45
CA GLY A 990 5.36 9.50 52.73
C GLY A 990 6.78 9.56 52.22
N GLU A 991 7.31 8.42 51.79
CA GLU A 991 8.61 8.36 51.11
C GLU A 991 8.58 9.17 49.79
N PRO A 992 9.59 10.01 49.49
CA PRO A 992 9.60 10.87 48.30
C PRO A 992 9.27 10.19 46.97
N GLY A 993 9.73 8.94 46.78
CA GLY A 993 9.49 8.17 45.56
C GLY A 993 8.08 7.56 45.43
N ARG A 994 7.29 7.52 46.51
CA ARG A 994 5.94 6.91 46.57
C ARG A 994 4.82 7.94 46.67
N ARG A 995 5.14 9.22 46.59
CA ARG A 995 4.16 10.31 46.63
C ARG A 995 3.48 10.48 45.28
N LEU A 996 2.19 10.79 45.30
CA LEU A 996 1.46 11.25 44.12
C LEU A 996 1.46 12.76 44.08
N ALA A 997 1.89 13.32 42.96
CA ALA A 997 1.77 14.73 42.64
C ALA A 997 0.57 14.96 41.70
N PHE A 998 -0.07 16.11 41.84
CA PHE A 998 -1.27 16.43 41.08
C PHE A 998 -1.40 17.93 40.82
N ALA A 999 -2.15 18.27 39.77
CA ALA A 999 -2.58 19.63 39.49
C ALA A 999 -4.02 19.66 38.98
N VAL A 1000 -4.78 20.62 39.47
CA VAL A 1000 -6.17 20.88 39.12
C VAL A 1000 -6.30 22.31 38.62
N ILE A 1001 -6.98 22.46 37.48
CA ILE A 1001 -7.48 23.75 37.00
C ILE A 1001 -8.99 23.67 36.79
N VAL A 1002 -9.68 24.72 37.25
CA VAL A 1002 -11.06 25.03 36.88
C VAL A 1002 -11.06 26.38 36.18
N GLU A 1003 -11.38 26.38 34.89
CA GLU A 1003 -11.49 27.61 34.11
C GLU A 1003 -12.66 28.43 34.64
N ASN A 1004 -12.44 29.73 34.81
CA ASN A 1004 -13.40 30.68 35.38
C ASN A 1004 -13.98 30.24 36.74
N GLY A 1005 -13.21 29.44 37.51
CA GLY A 1005 -13.63 28.89 38.79
C GLY A 1005 -13.45 29.81 40.00
N GLY A 1006 -12.96 31.04 39.79
CA GLY A 1006 -12.68 32.00 40.85
C GLY A 1006 -11.45 31.61 41.67
N TYR A 1007 -11.63 31.37 42.97
CA TYR A 1007 -10.52 31.19 43.91
C TYR A 1007 -10.09 29.72 44.05
N GLY A 1008 -8.79 29.44 43.84
CA GLY A 1008 -8.21 28.10 43.93
C GLY A 1008 -8.49 27.35 45.24
N GLY A 1009 -8.45 28.05 46.38
CA GLY A 1009 -8.73 27.46 47.69
C GLY A 1009 -10.20 27.08 47.92
N ARG A 1010 -11.14 27.61 47.12
CA ARG A 1010 -12.57 27.31 47.22
C ARG A 1010 -13.03 26.27 46.19
N THR A 1011 -12.44 26.28 45.00
CA THR A 1011 -12.94 25.49 43.86
C THR A 1011 -12.01 24.33 43.49
N ALA A 1012 -10.71 24.58 43.34
CA ALA A 1012 -9.74 23.57 42.91
C ALA A 1012 -9.20 22.70 44.06
N ALA A 1013 -9.01 23.27 45.25
CA ALA A 1013 -8.51 22.55 46.43
C ALA A 1013 -9.43 21.40 46.90
N PRO A 1014 -10.78 21.52 46.89
CA PRO A 1014 -11.65 20.39 47.21
C PRO A 1014 -11.52 19.22 46.22
N ILE A 1015 -11.36 19.50 44.92
CA ILE A 1015 -11.13 18.47 43.90
C ILE A 1015 -9.84 17.70 44.22
N ALA A 1016 -8.77 18.43 44.54
CA ALA A 1016 -7.48 17.86 44.90
C ALA A 1016 -7.53 17.02 46.20
N ARG A 1017 -8.35 17.41 47.17
CA ARG A 1017 -8.57 16.60 48.38
C ARG A 1017 -9.24 15.27 48.05
N GLU A 1018 -10.34 15.33 47.30
CA GLU A 1018 -11.13 14.14 46.98
C GLU A 1018 -10.38 13.16 46.07
N ILE A 1019 -9.54 13.64 45.15
CA ILE A 1019 -8.72 12.75 44.32
C ILE A 1019 -7.65 12.01 45.14
N VAL A 1020 -7.09 12.66 46.17
CA VAL A 1020 -6.14 12.02 47.10
C VAL A 1020 -6.86 10.99 47.98
N GLU A 1021 -8.05 11.32 48.47
CA GLU A 1021 -8.89 10.37 49.22
C GLU A 1021 -9.27 9.16 48.34
N ALA A 1022 -9.68 9.39 47.09
CA ALA A 1022 -9.95 8.32 46.12
C ALA A 1022 -8.70 7.48 45.81
N ALA A 1023 -7.53 8.10 45.67
CA ALA A 1023 -6.27 7.37 45.46
C ALA A 1023 -5.94 6.47 46.67
N LYS A 1024 -6.20 6.93 47.90
CA LYS A 1024 -6.05 6.11 49.11
C LYS A 1024 -7.02 4.93 49.13
N GLU A 1025 -8.29 5.16 48.81
CA GLU A 1025 -9.33 4.11 48.75
C GLU A 1025 -8.99 3.03 47.72
N LEU A 1026 -8.36 3.42 46.61
CA LEU A 1026 -7.91 2.53 45.55
C LEU A 1026 -6.57 1.83 45.84
N GLY A 1027 -5.94 2.12 46.99
CA GLY A 1027 -4.66 1.52 47.39
C GLY A 1027 -3.44 2.05 46.62
N LEU A 1028 -3.51 3.28 46.12
CA LEU A 1028 -2.43 3.92 45.37
C LEU A 1028 -1.49 4.77 46.25
N LEU A 1029 -1.81 4.92 47.55
CA LEU A 1029 -1.07 5.72 48.54
C LEU A 1029 -0.63 4.91 49.76
#